data_AF-A0A835T507-F1
#
_entry.id   AF-A0A835T507-F1
#
_cell.length_a   1.000
_cell.length_b   1.000
_cell.length_c   1.000
_cell.angle_alpha   90.00
_cell.angle_beta   90.00
_cell.angle_gamma   90.00
#
_symmetry.space_group_name_H-M   'P 1'
#
loop_
_entity.id
_entity.type
_entity.pdbx_description
1 polymer ?
#
loop_
_entity_poly.entity_id
_entity_poly.type
_entity_poly.pdbx_seq_one_letter_code
_entity_poly.pdbx_strand_id
1 'polypeptide(L)'
;MSYRFYEAQMSGNVPSWSRASQAAGGWRNRSHALDGTGPGGVNLDLSGGWYDAGDHLKLHLPLGVSASLLAYGALTWEAAYRTPGQWDTAVRNLDWVASYIAKCHTQASDTPASNKFVAQIGDVATDHNTWWGRPEQQPEGGAAGSPGYRPVYVITSSSGRGADIVAEAVASLAGVSLLLKRPGTYSNTTKAAAFLNRAKQLFEFAKTLTGGTWAPPDNNGAYGSSSWDDDMAWAAAWLCRAEVDAGVAVAGSAACAAALSYWRPFVGNTWEVQDVNWDRMAGMAAVLLRDVAAGTATDVATYNTAINAVLSRWVAPSTRTCSSGASPPCYTPGGLVWGSEWGSCRHTANAALVALAAARGDAGAGVEVAYSTRVNRNCWARSQIDYMLGSNLQSQSYVVGYKPTSSHKAPEKPHHRSSSCATSYTTPCDWSALDAPGPNPSVLLGALVGGPDRYDVYADNRRDYVKNEVAVDFNAGYTGALAGLAAVDAAIKAAGCTWSSYCALTCTVSSNISTVPPVTSTCSSSDWACAACSNSWVLDQNTCRTCVSTLRAKGLDAGKCTNSCSGIATAGLQTVCFGTCVPNAAAKGTDWGCNQYCGAASLVGADAARAQQCAACVAGWSNPWDCQNCMAVTSSLSDAAAARASCMSCITTTALGASACAECSKLATAAARGACQACVAGGNKGAWECAQASAGRRLLS
;
A
#
# COMPACT_ATOMS: atom_id res chain seq x y z
N MET A 1 -11.92 14.05 -1.44
CA MET A 1 -12.61 14.24 -2.74
C MET A 1 -12.24 13.19 -3.76
N SER A 2 -10.97 12.78 -3.91
CA SER A 2 -10.55 11.81 -4.93
C SER A 2 -11.40 10.53 -5.05
N TYR A 3 -11.80 9.87 -3.95
CA TYR A 3 -12.71 8.71 -4.03
C TYR A 3 -14.10 9.00 -4.61
N ARG A 4 -14.57 10.25 -4.66
CA ARG A 4 -15.81 10.61 -5.36
C ARG A 4 -15.65 10.51 -6.88
N PHE A 5 -14.45 10.70 -7.40
CA PHE A 5 -14.16 10.49 -8.82
C PHE A 5 -14.26 8.99 -9.16
N TYR A 6 -13.61 8.11 -8.41
CA TYR A 6 -13.75 6.65 -8.61
C TYR A 6 -15.19 6.14 -8.46
N GLU A 7 -15.97 6.71 -7.53
CA GLU A 7 -17.40 6.46 -7.41
C GLU A 7 -18.18 6.88 -8.67
N ALA A 8 -17.77 7.97 -9.32
CA ALA A 8 -18.34 8.45 -10.58
C ALA A 8 -17.86 7.67 -11.81
N GLN A 9 -16.81 6.84 -11.69
CA GLN A 9 -16.36 5.92 -12.75
C GLN A 9 -17.06 4.56 -12.70
N MET A 10 -17.86 4.25 -11.67
CA MET A 10 -18.44 2.90 -11.51
C MET A 10 -19.34 2.50 -12.70
N SER A 11 -19.06 1.33 -13.30
CA SER A 11 -19.87 0.69 -14.34
C SER A 11 -20.78 -0.38 -13.72
N GLY A 12 -21.73 -0.96 -14.47
CA GLY A 12 -22.67 -1.95 -13.96
C GLY A 12 -23.75 -1.32 -13.06
N ASN A 13 -24.24 -2.09 -12.08
CA ASN A 13 -25.22 -1.61 -11.13
C ASN A 13 -24.56 -0.77 -10.02
N VAL A 14 -24.41 0.53 -10.25
CA VAL A 14 -23.74 1.47 -9.33
C VAL A 14 -24.34 1.33 -7.91
N PRO A 15 -23.53 1.01 -6.88
CA PRO A 15 -24.06 0.71 -5.55
C PRO A 15 -24.72 1.92 -4.88
N SER A 16 -25.73 1.67 -4.05
CA SER A 16 -26.40 2.72 -3.27
C SER A 16 -25.49 3.41 -2.24
N TRP A 17 -24.37 2.79 -1.84
CA TRP A 17 -23.37 3.42 -0.98
C TRP A 17 -22.46 4.42 -1.73
N SER A 18 -22.41 4.33 -3.06
CA SER A 18 -21.67 5.27 -3.90
C SER A 18 -22.38 6.61 -3.85
N ARG A 19 -21.65 7.68 -3.51
CA ARG A 19 -22.20 9.03 -3.46
C ARG A 19 -22.46 9.59 -4.85
N ALA A 20 -21.97 8.92 -5.89
CA ALA A 20 -22.32 9.22 -7.26
C ALA A 20 -23.66 8.59 -7.67
N SER A 21 -24.18 7.59 -6.95
CA SER A 21 -25.44 6.92 -7.31
C SER A 21 -26.67 7.82 -7.11
N GLN A 22 -27.67 7.72 -7.98
CA GLN A 22 -28.96 8.39 -7.79
C GLN A 22 -29.62 8.02 -6.46
N ALA A 23 -29.45 6.78 -5.99
CA ALA A 23 -29.96 6.34 -4.69
C ALA A 23 -29.37 7.12 -3.51
N ALA A 24 -28.16 7.67 -3.66
CA ALA A 24 -27.49 8.52 -2.68
C ALA A 24 -27.58 10.03 -2.99
N GLY A 25 -28.44 10.43 -3.95
CA GLY A 25 -28.58 11.82 -4.40
C GLY A 25 -27.53 12.27 -5.41
N GLY A 26 -26.76 11.34 -5.99
CA GLY A 26 -25.86 11.57 -7.10
C GLY A 26 -26.56 11.49 -8.47
N TRP A 27 -25.77 11.30 -9.54
CA TRP A 27 -26.22 11.40 -10.94
C TRP A 27 -25.90 10.16 -11.81
N ARG A 28 -25.13 9.20 -11.29
CA ARG A 28 -24.86 7.89 -11.92
C ARG A 28 -25.92 6.86 -11.53
N ASN A 29 -26.18 5.89 -12.40
CA ASN A 29 -27.09 4.78 -12.13
C ASN A 29 -26.61 3.52 -12.89
N ARG A 30 -27.42 2.47 -12.92
CA ARG A 30 -27.13 1.21 -13.61
C ARG A 30 -26.86 1.44 -15.10
N SER A 31 -25.74 0.91 -15.59
CA SER A 31 -25.31 0.99 -16.99
C SER A 31 -24.52 -0.25 -17.40
N HIS A 32 -24.50 -0.60 -18.69
CA HIS A 32 -23.69 -1.71 -19.23
C HIS A 32 -23.86 -3.04 -18.45
N ALA A 33 -25.12 -3.38 -18.15
CA ALA A 33 -25.47 -4.59 -17.42
C ALA A 33 -25.29 -5.88 -18.23
N LEU A 34 -25.15 -5.78 -19.56
CA LEU A 34 -24.90 -6.90 -20.47
C LEU A 34 -23.41 -7.12 -20.75
N ASP A 35 -22.50 -6.37 -20.12
CA ASP A 35 -21.06 -6.62 -20.23
C ASP A 35 -20.76 -8.11 -19.96
N GLY A 36 -20.20 -8.80 -20.97
CA GLY A 36 -19.87 -10.23 -20.93
C GLY A 36 -20.99 -11.20 -21.32
N THR A 37 -22.26 -10.80 -21.32
CA THR A 37 -23.41 -11.63 -21.74
C THR A 37 -24.03 -11.18 -23.07
N GLY A 38 -23.77 -9.95 -23.50
CA GLY A 38 -24.21 -9.41 -24.79
C GLY A 38 -23.38 -9.92 -25.98
N PRO A 39 -23.71 -9.46 -27.19
CA PRO A 39 -22.95 -9.73 -28.42
C PRO A 39 -21.46 -9.45 -28.27
N GLY A 40 -20.62 -10.38 -28.73
CA GLY A 40 -19.15 -10.31 -28.54
C GLY A 40 -18.68 -10.64 -27.13
N GLY A 41 -19.59 -11.07 -26.24
CA GLY A 41 -19.30 -11.50 -24.88
C GLY A 41 -18.82 -12.95 -24.76
N VAL A 42 -18.60 -13.37 -23.52
CA VAL A 42 -18.08 -14.70 -23.15
C VAL A 42 -19.09 -15.52 -22.34
N ASN A 43 -20.36 -15.13 -22.37
CA ASN A 43 -21.48 -15.72 -21.64
C ASN A 43 -21.28 -15.75 -20.11
N LEU A 44 -20.69 -14.68 -19.55
CA LEU A 44 -20.50 -14.49 -18.12
C LEU A 44 -20.90 -13.06 -17.74
N ASP A 45 -21.45 -12.86 -16.53
CA ASP A 45 -21.67 -11.51 -16.01
C ASP A 45 -20.33 -10.85 -15.69
N LEU A 46 -19.96 -9.87 -16.50
CA LEU A 46 -18.79 -9.02 -16.32
C LEU A 46 -19.18 -7.56 -16.05
N SER A 47 -20.43 -7.30 -15.63
CA SER A 47 -20.85 -5.98 -15.16
C SER A 47 -20.14 -5.59 -13.85
N GLY A 48 -19.92 -4.29 -13.68
CA GLY A 48 -19.14 -3.71 -12.57
C GLY A 48 -17.83 -3.07 -13.03
N GLY A 49 -16.96 -2.76 -12.07
CA GLY A 49 -15.66 -2.13 -12.32
C GLY A 49 -15.75 -0.62 -12.49
N TRP A 50 -14.70 -0.03 -13.06
CA TRP A 50 -14.62 1.38 -13.39
C TRP A 50 -14.47 1.57 -14.90
N TYR A 51 -15.13 2.59 -15.45
CA TYR A 51 -14.74 3.14 -16.73
C TYR A 51 -13.37 3.79 -16.63
N ASP A 52 -12.59 3.72 -17.70
CA ASP A 52 -11.20 4.19 -17.73
C ASP A 52 -11.09 5.70 -17.52
N ALA A 53 -11.74 6.48 -18.39
CA ALA A 53 -11.55 7.92 -18.47
C ALA A 53 -12.87 8.67 -18.63
N GLY A 54 -12.95 9.55 -19.64
CA GLY A 54 -14.17 10.20 -20.07
C GLY A 54 -15.10 9.33 -20.92
N ASP A 55 -14.71 8.09 -21.16
CA ASP A 55 -15.32 7.09 -22.01
C ASP A 55 -16.04 6.00 -21.20
N HIS A 56 -16.52 4.95 -21.88
CA HIS A 56 -17.16 3.83 -21.21
C HIS A 56 -16.41 2.49 -21.41
N LEU A 57 -15.14 2.55 -21.81
CA LEU A 57 -14.27 1.38 -21.88
C LEU A 57 -13.87 0.89 -20.49
N LYS A 58 -13.58 -0.41 -20.39
CA LYS A 58 -12.98 -1.04 -19.20
C LYS A 58 -11.67 -1.69 -19.59
N LEU A 59 -10.57 -1.01 -19.31
CA LEU A 59 -9.21 -1.36 -19.77
C LEU A 59 -8.39 -1.84 -18.57
N HIS A 60 -7.99 -3.11 -18.56
CA HIS A 60 -7.43 -3.70 -17.32
C HIS A 60 -6.02 -3.22 -16.96
N LEU A 61 -5.22 -2.75 -17.93
CA LEU A 61 -3.88 -2.22 -17.65
C LEU A 61 -3.96 -0.97 -16.73
N PRO A 62 -4.53 0.17 -17.15
CA PRO A 62 -4.65 1.35 -16.29
C PRO A 62 -5.57 1.13 -15.09
N LEU A 63 -6.60 0.28 -15.21
CA LEU A 63 -7.49 -0.06 -14.08
C LEU A 63 -6.74 -0.80 -12.97
N GLY A 64 -5.89 -1.76 -13.32
CA GLY A 64 -5.11 -2.53 -12.35
C GLY A 64 -4.02 -1.70 -11.69
N VAL A 65 -3.30 -0.88 -12.46
CA VAL A 65 -2.33 0.09 -11.91
C VAL A 65 -3.01 1.04 -10.93
N SER A 66 -4.19 1.54 -11.29
CA SER A 66 -4.95 2.45 -10.43
C SER A 66 -5.35 1.79 -9.11
N ALA A 67 -5.94 0.60 -9.18
CA ALA A 67 -6.40 -0.12 -7.99
C ALA A 67 -5.22 -0.52 -7.08
N SER A 68 -4.11 -0.98 -7.66
CA SER A 68 -2.92 -1.37 -6.90
C SER A 68 -2.20 -0.17 -6.27
N LEU A 69 -2.06 0.97 -6.95
CA LEU A 69 -1.50 2.20 -6.37
C LEU A 69 -2.36 2.79 -5.24
N LEU A 70 -3.70 2.78 -5.42
CA LEU A 70 -4.63 3.17 -4.36
C LEU A 70 -4.52 2.25 -3.14
N ALA A 71 -4.38 0.94 -3.36
CA ALA A 71 -4.16 -0.01 -2.28
C ALA A 71 -2.82 0.22 -1.58
N TYR A 72 -1.76 0.53 -2.33
CA TYR A 72 -0.47 0.93 -1.78
C TYR A 72 -0.63 2.15 -0.87
N GLY A 73 -1.20 3.24 -1.37
CA GLY A 73 -1.37 4.47 -0.59
C GLY A 73 -2.21 4.26 0.67
N ALA A 74 -3.30 3.49 0.58
CA ALA A 74 -4.15 3.18 1.73
C ALA A 74 -3.43 2.34 2.80
N LEU A 75 -2.74 1.27 2.41
CA LEU A 75 -2.01 0.43 3.36
C LEU A 75 -0.77 1.12 3.93
N THR A 76 -0.09 1.94 3.13
CA THR A 76 1.16 2.61 3.50
C THR A 76 0.91 3.82 4.39
N TRP A 77 -0.25 4.49 4.31
CA TRP A 77 -0.62 5.61 5.18
C TRP A 77 -2.00 5.41 5.79
N GLU A 78 -2.27 4.21 6.30
CA GLU A 78 -3.54 3.81 6.91
C GLU A 78 -4.05 4.83 7.95
N ALA A 79 -3.15 5.41 8.75
CA ALA A 79 -3.49 6.44 9.74
C ALA A 79 -4.14 7.68 9.11
N ALA A 80 -3.62 8.11 7.96
CA ALA A 80 -4.11 9.26 7.20
C ALA A 80 -5.49 9.01 6.58
N TYR A 81 -5.89 7.74 6.43
CA TYR A 81 -7.23 7.36 6.02
C TYR A 81 -8.18 7.22 7.21
N ARG A 82 -7.74 6.59 8.30
CA ARG A 82 -8.62 6.34 9.46
C ARG A 82 -8.96 7.61 10.22
N THR A 83 -7.98 8.47 10.47
CA THR A 83 -8.17 9.69 11.26
C THR A 83 -9.31 10.58 10.72
N PRO A 84 -9.39 10.86 9.40
CA PRO A 84 -10.51 11.59 8.81
C PRO A 84 -11.72 10.71 8.40
N GLY A 85 -11.79 9.45 8.84
CA GLY A 85 -12.91 8.55 8.53
C GLY A 85 -13.01 8.12 7.05
N GLN A 86 -11.91 8.18 6.30
CA GLN A 86 -11.88 7.83 4.87
C GLN A 86 -11.49 6.36 4.60
N TRP A 87 -11.05 5.61 5.62
CA TRP A 87 -10.66 4.20 5.47
C TRP A 87 -11.75 3.34 4.83
N ASP A 88 -12.95 3.36 5.39
CA ASP A 88 -14.07 2.57 4.88
C ASP A 88 -14.50 3.02 3.47
N THR A 89 -14.31 4.30 3.14
CA THR A 89 -14.51 4.81 1.78
C THR A 89 -13.49 4.21 0.80
N ALA A 90 -12.23 4.10 1.21
CA ALA A 90 -11.19 3.48 0.40
C ALA A 90 -11.42 1.98 0.21
N VAL A 91 -11.68 1.26 1.29
CA VAL A 91 -11.89 -0.20 1.26
C VAL A 91 -13.05 -0.58 0.37
N ARG A 92 -14.23 0.07 0.50
CA ARG A 92 -15.40 -0.27 -0.33
C ARG A 92 -15.21 0.09 -1.81
N ASN A 93 -14.50 1.17 -2.13
CA ASN A 93 -14.17 1.52 -3.52
C ASN A 93 -13.22 0.49 -4.14
N LEU A 94 -12.20 0.07 -3.39
CA LEU A 94 -11.24 -0.91 -3.87
C LEU A 94 -11.81 -2.33 -3.93
N ASP A 95 -12.70 -2.68 -3.00
CA ASP A 95 -13.46 -3.93 -3.07
C ASP A 95 -14.35 -3.99 -4.33
N TRP A 96 -14.98 -2.86 -4.71
CA TRP A 96 -15.79 -2.77 -5.92
C TRP A 96 -15.01 -3.16 -7.18
N VAL A 97 -13.85 -2.52 -7.40
CA VAL A 97 -13.03 -2.78 -8.59
C VAL A 97 -12.37 -4.17 -8.51
N ALA A 98 -11.87 -4.60 -7.35
CA ALA A 98 -11.28 -5.93 -7.19
C ALA A 98 -12.30 -7.06 -7.40
N SER A 99 -13.56 -6.85 -7.00
CA SER A 99 -14.64 -7.80 -7.28
C SER A 99 -14.87 -7.96 -8.77
N TYR A 100 -14.80 -6.87 -9.54
CA TYR A 100 -14.86 -6.91 -10.99
C TYR A 100 -13.64 -7.61 -11.60
N ILE A 101 -12.42 -7.29 -11.17
CA ILE A 101 -11.19 -7.98 -11.61
C ILE A 101 -11.30 -9.50 -11.35
N ALA A 102 -11.83 -9.90 -10.20
CA ALA A 102 -12.05 -11.31 -9.88
C ALA A 102 -13.08 -11.99 -10.79
N LYS A 103 -14.16 -11.29 -11.21
CA LYS A 103 -15.08 -11.79 -12.25
C LYS A 103 -14.38 -11.97 -13.59
N CYS A 104 -13.45 -11.08 -13.92
CA CYS A 104 -12.66 -11.09 -15.16
C CYS A 104 -11.64 -12.24 -15.22
N HIS A 105 -11.36 -12.92 -14.11
CA HIS A 105 -10.71 -14.24 -14.10
C HIS A 105 -11.73 -15.34 -14.46
N THR A 106 -12.19 -15.27 -15.71
CA THR A 106 -13.35 -16.01 -16.26
C THR A 106 -13.20 -17.52 -16.22
N GLN A 107 -11.96 -18.00 -16.16
CA GLN A 107 -11.64 -19.40 -15.87
C GLN A 107 -10.49 -19.43 -14.86
N ALA A 108 -10.80 -19.80 -13.61
CA ALA A 108 -9.79 -20.07 -12.58
C ALA A 108 -9.39 -21.53 -12.56
N SER A 109 -8.09 -21.77 -12.52
CA SER A 109 -7.51 -23.09 -12.43
C SER A 109 -6.16 -23.03 -11.73
N ASP A 110 -5.85 -24.07 -10.96
CA ASP A 110 -4.49 -24.29 -10.45
C ASP A 110 -3.56 -24.83 -11.55
N THR A 111 -4.10 -25.21 -12.71
CA THR A 111 -3.31 -25.46 -13.93
C THR A 111 -3.08 -24.13 -14.65
N PRO A 112 -1.85 -23.58 -14.66
CA PRO A 112 -1.61 -22.21 -15.11
C PRO A 112 -2.14 -21.92 -16.52
N ALA A 113 -1.86 -22.81 -17.48
CA ALA A 113 -2.25 -22.65 -18.88
C ALA A 113 -3.77 -22.77 -19.14
N SER A 114 -4.56 -23.21 -18.16
CA SER A 114 -6.03 -23.29 -18.28
C SER A 114 -6.73 -22.01 -17.84
N ASN A 115 -6.01 -21.04 -17.29
CA ASN A 115 -6.60 -19.78 -16.86
C ASN A 115 -6.99 -18.90 -18.06
N LYS A 116 -8.00 -18.06 -17.84
CA LYS A 116 -8.45 -17.03 -18.79
C LYS A 116 -8.71 -15.73 -18.05
N PHE A 117 -8.25 -14.62 -18.62
CA PHE A 117 -8.41 -13.30 -18.01
C PHE A 117 -8.88 -12.28 -19.03
N VAL A 118 -9.83 -11.41 -18.67
CA VAL A 118 -10.32 -10.35 -19.56
C VAL A 118 -9.30 -9.22 -19.63
N ALA A 119 -8.84 -8.86 -20.83
CA ALA A 119 -8.00 -7.69 -21.03
C ALA A 119 -8.82 -6.40 -21.11
N GLN A 120 -9.94 -6.45 -21.84
CA GLN A 120 -10.69 -5.27 -22.21
C GLN A 120 -12.16 -5.59 -22.45
N ILE A 121 -13.05 -4.68 -22.06
CA ILE A 121 -14.46 -4.68 -22.46
C ILE A 121 -14.78 -3.38 -23.19
N GLY A 122 -15.37 -3.51 -24.37
CA GLY A 122 -15.62 -2.42 -25.31
C GLY A 122 -14.58 -2.33 -26.41
N ASP A 123 -15.01 -2.01 -27.62
CA ASP A 123 -14.13 -1.66 -28.74
C ASP A 123 -13.90 -0.14 -28.73
N VAL A 124 -12.64 0.29 -28.85
CA VAL A 124 -12.25 1.70 -28.72
C VAL A 124 -12.95 2.57 -29.77
N ALA A 125 -12.95 2.15 -31.03
CA ALA A 125 -13.55 2.94 -32.10
C ALA A 125 -15.07 3.03 -31.95
N THR A 126 -15.71 1.93 -31.59
CA THR A 126 -17.16 1.89 -31.33
C THR A 126 -17.52 2.81 -30.17
N ASP A 127 -16.88 2.65 -29.00
CA ASP A 127 -17.18 3.45 -27.80
C ASP A 127 -16.92 4.94 -28.05
N HIS A 128 -15.80 5.26 -28.70
CA HIS A 128 -15.39 6.65 -28.87
C HIS A 128 -16.12 7.38 -29.99
N ASN A 129 -16.41 6.72 -31.13
CA ASN A 129 -16.93 7.40 -32.32
C ASN A 129 -18.44 7.29 -32.49
N THR A 130 -19.11 6.37 -31.81
CA THR A 130 -20.55 6.12 -32.02
C THR A 130 -21.44 6.63 -30.90
N TRP A 131 -20.86 6.97 -29.74
CA TRP A 131 -21.60 7.42 -28.58
C TRP A 131 -20.90 8.55 -27.81
N TRP A 132 -21.63 9.65 -27.63
CA TRP A 132 -21.37 10.63 -26.58
C TRP A 132 -22.66 10.81 -25.79
N GLY A 133 -22.71 10.34 -24.56
CA GLY A 133 -23.93 10.36 -23.79
C GLY A 133 -23.77 9.70 -22.43
N ARG A 134 -24.89 9.49 -21.72
CA ARG A 134 -24.86 8.74 -20.46
C ARG A 134 -24.54 7.27 -20.75
N PRO A 135 -23.75 6.59 -19.89
CA PRO A 135 -23.62 5.15 -19.97
C PRO A 135 -24.95 4.44 -19.65
N GLU A 136 -25.84 5.07 -18.88
CA GLU A 136 -27.16 4.53 -18.54
C GLU A 136 -28.20 4.63 -19.69
N GLN A 137 -27.90 5.42 -20.73
CA GLN A 137 -28.76 5.58 -21.91
C GLN A 137 -28.12 4.98 -23.18
N GLN A 138 -26.88 4.49 -23.08
CA GLN A 138 -26.24 3.79 -24.18
C GLN A 138 -27.02 2.50 -24.47
N PRO A 139 -27.39 2.22 -25.72
CA PRO A 139 -28.00 0.94 -26.07
C PRO A 139 -27.10 -0.20 -25.58
N GLU A 140 -27.69 -1.33 -25.17
CA GLU A 140 -26.91 -2.51 -24.78
C GLU A 140 -27.15 -3.63 -25.80
N GLY A 141 -26.07 -4.12 -26.40
CA GLY A 141 -26.09 -5.14 -27.46
C GLY A 141 -26.11 -4.56 -28.88
N GLY A 142 -26.67 -5.30 -29.83
CA GLY A 142 -26.61 -4.96 -31.24
C GLY A 142 -25.39 -5.52 -31.98
N ALA A 143 -25.29 -5.19 -33.27
CA ALA A 143 -24.25 -5.69 -34.16
C ALA A 143 -22.91 -4.96 -33.96
N ALA A 144 -21.81 -5.57 -34.40
CA ALA A 144 -20.48 -4.96 -34.37
C ALA A 144 -20.47 -3.54 -34.96
N GLY A 145 -19.82 -2.59 -34.28
CA GLY A 145 -19.76 -1.18 -34.67
C GLY A 145 -20.99 -0.33 -34.30
N SER A 146 -22.04 -0.92 -33.69
CA SER A 146 -23.17 -0.14 -33.17
C SER A 146 -22.92 0.37 -31.74
N PRO A 147 -23.59 1.45 -31.28
CA PRO A 147 -23.34 2.04 -29.96
C PRO A 147 -23.45 1.07 -28.77
N GLY A 148 -24.20 -0.02 -28.89
CA GLY A 148 -24.30 -1.01 -27.82
C GLY A 148 -23.34 -2.20 -27.91
N TYR A 149 -22.51 -2.26 -28.95
CA TYR A 149 -21.57 -3.35 -29.15
C TYR A 149 -20.35 -3.18 -28.24
N ARG A 150 -20.26 -4.04 -27.23
CA ARG A 150 -19.23 -4.01 -26.20
C ARG A 150 -18.55 -5.38 -26.08
N PRO A 151 -17.65 -5.73 -27.02
CA PRO A 151 -17.00 -7.04 -27.05
C PRO A 151 -16.09 -7.23 -25.83
N VAL A 152 -15.84 -8.49 -25.49
CA VAL A 152 -14.92 -8.88 -24.41
C VAL A 152 -13.69 -9.54 -25.01
N TYR A 153 -12.53 -8.92 -24.81
CA TYR A 153 -11.25 -9.46 -25.25
C TYR A 153 -10.61 -10.24 -24.09
N VAL A 154 -10.27 -11.50 -24.34
CA VAL A 154 -9.75 -12.43 -23.32
C VAL A 154 -8.35 -12.90 -23.67
N ILE A 155 -7.47 -12.84 -22.67
CA ILE A 155 -6.14 -13.42 -22.66
C ILE A 155 -6.25 -14.90 -22.27
N THR A 156 -5.67 -15.76 -23.09
CA THR A 156 -5.55 -17.20 -22.85
C THR A 156 -4.08 -17.61 -23.01
N SER A 157 -3.72 -18.81 -22.57
CA SER A 157 -2.37 -19.35 -22.84
C SER A 157 -2.05 -19.42 -24.33
N SER A 158 -3.05 -19.66 -25.18
CA SER A 158 -2.89 -19.65 -26.64
C SER A 158 -2.68 -18.25 -27.23
N SER A 159 -3.04 -17.18 -26.51
CA SER A 159 -2.63 -15.82 -26.89
C SER A 159 -1.11 -15.69 -26.85
N GLY A 160 -0.45 -16.39 -25.92
CA GLY A 160 0.99 -16.35 -25.71
C GLY A 160 1.53 -15.02 -25.17
N ARG A 161 0.71 -13.97 -25.05
CA ARG A 161 1.06 -12.61 -24.64
C ARG A 161 0.03 -12.04 -23.68
N GLY A 162 0.41 -10.98 -22.96
CA GLY A 162 -0.48 -10.26 -22.05
C GLY A 162 -0.17 -10.40 -20.57
N ALA A 163 1.09 -10.68 -20.25
CA ALA A 163 1.56 -10.74 -18.86
C ALA A 163 1.44 -9.37 -18.15
N ASP A 164 1.66 -8.27 -18.88
CA ASP A 164 1.44 -6.88 -18.45
C ASP A 164 0.07 -6.68 -17.77
N ILE A 165 -1.00 -7.06 -18.47
CA ILE A 165 -2.38 -6.91 -17.98
C ILE A 165 -2.70 -7.87 -16.84
N VAL A 166 -2.29 -9.13 -16.97
CA VAL A 166 -2.60 -10.16 -15.97
C VAL A 166 -1.85 -9.86 -14.67
N ALA A 167 -0.61 -9.36 -14.74
CA ALA A 167 0.18 -8.97 -13.58
C ALA A 167 -0.48 -7.81 -12.80
N GLU A 168 -1.05 -6.82 -13.49
CA GLU A 168 -1.77 -5.74 -12.80
C GLU A 168 -3.06 -6.21 -12.10
N ALA A 169 -3.70 -7.26 -12.61
CA ALA A 169 -4.78 -7.95 -11.90
C ALA A 169 -4.28 -8.66 -10.63
N VAL A 170 -3.10 -9.29 -10.68
CA VAL A 170 -2.43 -9.91 -9.51
C VAL A 170 -2.15 -8.84 -8.45
N ALA A 171 -1.50 -7.74 -8.84
CA ALA A 171 -1.16 -6.64 -7.95
C ALA A 171 -2.39 -6.07 -7.25
N SER A 172 -3.46 -5.82 -8.01
CA SER A 172 -4.73 -5.32 -7.50
C SER A 172 -5.39 -6.27 -6.50
N LEU A 173 -5.56 -7.55 -6.87
CA LEU A 173 -6.23 -8.53 -6.01
C LEU A 173 -5.41 -8.80 -4.73
N ALA A 174 -4.08 -8.88 -4.84
CA ALA A 174 -3.20 -9.03 -3.69
C ALA A 174 -3.28 -7.81 -2.75
N GLY A 175 -3.14 -6.59 -3.26
CA GLY A 175 -3.24 -5.37 -2.46
C GLY A 175 -4.60 -5.19 -1.78
N VAL A 176 -5.69 -5.39 -2.52
CA VAL A 176 -7.05 -5.28 -1.95
C VAL A 176 -7.35 -6.41 -0.96
N SER A 177 -6.77 -7.60 -1.13
CA SER A 177 -6.88 -8.66 -0.12
C SER A 177 -6.31 -8.22 1.23
N LEU A 178 -5.21 -7.48 1.25
CA LEU A 178 -4.62 -6.98 2.48
C LEU A 178 -5.49 -5.91 3.13
N LEU A 179 -6.08 -5.01 2.35
CA LEU A 179 -7.04 -4.03 2.85
C LEU A 179 -8.25 -4.69 3.50
N LEU A 180 -8.85 -5.68 2.85
CA LEU A 180 -10.03 -6.40 3.36
C LEU A 180 -9.72 -7.20 4.63
N LYS A 181 -8.46 -7.61 4.87
CA LYS A 181 -8.04 -8.24 6.13
C LYS A 181 -7.92 -7.27 7.29
N ARG A 182 -7.73 -5.97 7.03
CA ARG A 182 -7.61 -4.99 8.12
C ARG A 182 -8.98 -4.79 8.79
N PRO A 183 -9.01 -4.53 10.11
CA PRO A 183 -10.25 -4.23 10.82
C PRO A 183 -10.96 -2.99 10.24
N GLY A 184 -12.29 -3.02 10.23
CA GLY A 184 -13.13 -1.93 9.71
C GLY A 184 -14.52 -2.43 9.34
N THR A 185 -15.44 -1.52 9.02
CA THR A 185 -16.84 -1.85 8.70
C THR A 185 -16.95 -2.80 7.50
N TYR A 186 -16.05 -2.63 6.52
CA TYR A 186 -16.01 -3.43 5.29
C TYR A 186 -14.90 -4.49 5.29
N SER A 187 -14.40 -4.88 6.46
CA SER A 187 -13.48 -6.02 6.58
C SER A 187 -14.16 -7.31 6.11
N ASN A 188 -13.45 -8.11 5.31
CA ASN A 188 -13.95 -9.38 4.80
C ASN A 188 -12.80 -10.35 4.53
N THR A 189 -12.43 -11.13 5.54
CA THR A 189 -11.29 -12.05 5.48
C THR A 189 -11.50 -13.22 4.52
N THR A 190 -12.75 -13.70 4.37
CA THR A 190 -13.09 -14.76 3.40
C THR A 190 -12.89 -14.28 1.96
N LYS A 191 -13.41 -13.10 1.63
CA LYS A 191 -13.24 -12.50 0.29
C LYS A 191 -11.78 -12.13 0.04
N ALA A 192 -11.07 -11.64 1.05
CA ALA A 192 -9.63 -11.42 0.98
C ALA A 192 -8.86 -12.69 0.63
N ALA A 193 -9.16 -13.82 1.29
CA ALA A 193 -8.53 -15.09 0.98
C ALA A 193 -8.83 -15.55 -0.46
N ALA A 194 -10.08 -15.36 -0.93
CA ALA A 194 -10.45 -15.66 -2.31
C ALA A 194 -9.68 -14.79 -3.32
N PHE A 195 -9.57 -13.48 -3.09
CA PHE A 195 -8.78 -12.58 -3.94
C PHE A 195 -7.31 -12.95 -3.96
N LEU A 196 -6.70 -13.25 -2.81
CA LEU A 196 -5.30 -13.66 -2.75
C LEU A 196 -5.07 -15.00 -3.48
N ASN A 197 -6.01 -15.94 -3.40
CA ASN A 197 -5.91 -17.20 -4.14
C ASN A 197 -5.97 -16.96 -5.66
N ARG A 198 -6.89 -16.10 -6.11
CA ARG A 198 -7.02 -15.70 -7.51
C ARG A 198 -5.75 -15.00 -8.00
N ALA A 199 -5.17 -14.10 -7.19
CA ALA A 199 -3.90 -13.45 -7.50
C ALA A 199 -2.77 -14.47 -7.71
N LYS A 200 -2.67 -15.52 -6.88
CA LYS A 200 -1.68 -16.59 -7.05
C LYS A 200 -1.88 -17.39 -8.34
N GLN A 201 -3.12 -17.76 -8.65
CA GLN A 201 -3.45 -18.46 -9.91
C GLN A 201 -3.12 -17.62 -11.14
N LEU A 202 -3.49 -16.32 -11.12
CA LEU A 202 -3.19 -15.39 -12.20
C LEU A 202 -1.70 -15.12 -12.35
N PHE A 203 -0.94 -15.09 -11.25
CA PHE A 203 0.52 -14.93 -11.33
C PHE A 203 1.18 -16.11 -12.02
N GLU A 204 0.78 -17.34 -11.67
CA GLU A 204 1.25 -18.53 -12.37
C GLU A 204 0.80 -18.57 -13.83
N PHE A 205 -0.40 -18.07 -14.14
CA PHE A 205 -0.85 -17.89 -15.52
C PHE A 205 0.00 -16.87 -16.29
N ALA A 206 0.28 -15.69 -15.72
CA ALA A 206 1.09 -14.65 -16.34
C ALA A 206 2.49 -15.15 -16.71
N LYS A 207 3.08 -16.02 -15.89
CA LYS A 207 4.35 -16.70 -16.18
C LYS A 207 4.35 -17.53 -17.46
N THR A 208 3.17 -17.92 -17.96
CA THR A 208 3.03 -18.67 -19.22
C THR A 208 2.96 -17.77 -20.46
N LEU A 209 2.81 -16.45 -20.29
CA LEU A 209 2.57 -15.48 -21.36
C LEU A 209 3.86 -14.75 -21.77
N THR A 210 4.83 -15.48 -22.32
CA THR A 210 6.20 -14.97 -22.60
C THR A 210 6.36 -14.29 -23.97
N GLY A 211 5.30 -14.21 -24.76
CA GLY A 211 5.26 -13.71 -26.13
C GLY A 211 5.06 -12.20 -26.28
N GLY A 212 5.28 -11.43 -25.21
CA GLY A 212 5.24 -9.96 -25.19
C GLY A 212 4.00 -9.33 -24.57
N THR A 213 3.84 -8.03 -24.82
CA THR A 213 2.76 -7.19 -24.29
C THR A 213 1.44 -7.46 -25.02
N TRP A 214 0.33 -7.18 -24.36
CA TRP A 214 -0.99 -7.35 -24.96
C TRP A 214 -1.32 -6.20 -25.93
N ALA A 215 -2.04 -6.53 -27.00
CA ALA A 215 -2.69 -5.57 -27.86
C ALA A 215 -4.05 -6.13 -28.31
N PRO A 216 -5.07 -5.30 -28.53
CA PRO A 216 -6.34 -5.76 -29.08
C PRO A 216 -6.13 -6.31 -30.50
N PRO A 217 -6.90 -7.33 -30.93
CA PRO A 217 -6.73 -7.98 -32.24
C PRO A 217 -6.73 -7.04 -33.45
N ASP A 218 -7.48 -5.94 -33.38
CA ASP A 218 -7.62 -4.98 -34.47
C ASP A 218 -6.58 -3.83 -34.40
N ASN A 219 -5.57 -3.94 -33.53
CA ASN A 219 -4.56 -2.91 -33.22
C ASN A 219 -5.13 -1.53 -32.83
N ASN A 220 -6.42 -1.47 -32.50
CA ASN A 220 -7.13 -0.27 -32.06
C ASN A 220 -7.06 -0.13 -30.53
N GLY A 221 -5.84 -0.05 -29.98
CA GLY A 221 -5.61 0.04 -28.55
C GLY A 221 -5.55 1.48 -28.04
N ALA A 222 -6.17 1.74 -26.88
CA ALA A 222 -6.04 3.02 -26.18
C ALA A 222 -4.77 3.09 -25.31
N TYR A 223 -4.33 1.96 -24.77
CA TYR A 223 -3.15 1.85 -23.89
C TYR A 223 -2.20 0.78 -24.44
N GLY A 224 -1.13 1.23 -25.10
CA GLY A 224 -0.08 0.35 -25.60
C GLY A 224 1.01 0.15 -24.55
N SER A 225 1.24 -1.09 -24.13
CA SER A 225 2.31 -1.41 -23.18
C SER A 225 3.67 -1.54 -23.88
N SER A 226 4.71 -0.94 -23.30
CA SER A 226 6.10 -0.99 -23.74
C SER A 226 6.91 -2.13 -23.11
N SER A 227 6.44 -2.67 -21.98
CA SER A 227 7.08 -3.75 -21.24
C SER A 227 6.04 -4.50 -20.40
N TRP A 228 6.29 -5.80 -20.16
CA TRP A 228 5.51 -6.62 -19.23
C TRP A 228 6.32 -7.09 -18.02
N ASP A 229 7.65 -6.95 -18.07
CA ASP A 229 8.57 -7.42 -17.03
C ASP A 229 8.40 -6.61 -15.74
N ASP A 230 8.07 -5.32 -15.87
CA ASP A 230 7.92 -4.40 -14.76
C ASP A 230 6.59 -4.57 -14.04
N ASP A 231 5.51 -4.85 -14.77
CA ASP A 231 4.24 -5.28 -14.18
C ASP A 231 4.40 -6.61 -13.44
N MET A 232 5.16 -7.56 -14.00
CA MET A 232 5.48 -8.83 -13.32
C MET A 232 6.29 -8.61 -12.04
N ALA A 233 7.26 -7.68 -12.05
CA ALA A 233 7.99 -7.29 -10.85
C ALA A 233 7.07 -6.66 -9.80
N TRP A 234 6.13 -5.81 -10.20
CA TRP A 234 5.13 -5.20 -9.33
C TRP A 234 4.17 -6.24 -8.73
N ALA A 235 3.63 -7.14 -9.54
CA ALA A 235 2.78 -8.25 -9.11
C ALA A 235 3.48 -9.16 -8.10
N ALA A 236 4.73 -9.55 -8.38
CA ALA A 236 5.51 -10.39 -7.49
C ALA A 236 5.83 -9.67 -6.17
N ALA A 237 6.11 -8.37 -6.20
CA ALA A 237 6.33 -7.55 -5.00
C ALA A 237 5.08 -7.51 -4.10
N TRP A 238 3.87 -7.45 -4.68
CA TRP A 238 2.62 -7.54 -3.92
C TRP A 238 2.40 -8.91 -3.27
N LEU A 239 2.70 -10.00 -3.97
CA LEU A 239 2.63 -11.34 -3.39
C LEU A 239 3.65 -11.52 -2.26
N CYS A 240 4.87 -10.98 -2.42
CA CYS A 240 5.87 -10.94 -1.34
C CYS A 240 5.34 -10.17 -0.13
N ARG A 241 4.79 -8.95 -0.33
CA ARG A 241 4.14 -8.20 0.74
C ARG A 241 3.04 -8.98 1.42
N ALA A 242 2.22 -9.71 0.66
CA ALA A 242 1.13 -10.48 1.24
C ALA A 242 1.60 -11.63 2.15
N GLU A 243 2.74 -12.27 1.84
CA GLU A 243 3.36 -13.26 2.72
C GLU A 243 4.01 -12.62 3.95
N VAL A 244 4.72 -11.50 3.78
CA VAL A 244 5.32 -10.75 4.89
C VAL A 244 4.27 -10.23 5.87
N ASP A 245 3.17 -9.66 5.38
CA ASP A 245 2.02 -9.23 6.19
C ASP A 245 1.33 -10.39 6.92
N ALA A 246 1.48 -11.63 6.41
CA ALA A 246 0.98 -12.84 7.07
C ALA A 246 1.97 -13.41 8.11
N GLY A 247 3.10 -12.74 8.34
CA GLY A 247 4.14 -13.16 9.29
C GLY A 247 5.15 -14.16 8.73
N VAL A 248 5.18 -14.38 7.41
CA VAL A 248 6.20 -15.21 6.77
C VAL A 248 7.50 -14.42 6.72
N ALA A 249 8.59 -15.00 7.24
CA ALA A 249 9.91 -14.38 7.16
C ALA A 249 10.37 -14.31 5.70
N VAL A 250 10.90 -13.15 5.28
CA VAL A 250 11.35 -12.88 3.91
C VAL A 250 12.28 -13.98 3.37
N ALA A 251 13.24 -14.44 4.18
CA ALA A 251 14.22 -15.46 3.77
C ALA A 251 13.59 -16.82 3.44
N GLY A 252 12.39 -17.11 3.95
CA GLY A 252 11.64 -18.35 3.68
C GLY A 252 10.45 -18.16 2.75
N SER A 253 10.23 -16.95 2.21
CA SER A 253 9.08 -16.62 1.36
C SER A 253 9.36 -16.97 -0.10
N ALA A 254 8.55 -17.87 -0.66
CA ALA A 254 8.61 -18.21 -2.09
C ALA A 254 8.20 -17.02 -2.97
N ALA A 255 7.21 -16.23 -2.52
CA ALA A 255 6.79 -15.04 -3.25
C ALA A 255 7.88 -13.97 -3.27
N CYS A 256 8.61 -13.75 -2.18
CA CYS A 256 9.74 -12.82 -2.15
C CYS A 256 10.92 -13.32 -3.00
N ALA A 257 11.20 -14.63 -3.01
CA ALA A 257 12.20 -15.20 -3.91
C ALA A 257 11.83 -14.99 -5.39
N ALA A 258 10.56 -15.19 -5.77
CA ALA A 258 10.07 -14.89 -7.10
C ALA A 258 10.19 -13.39 -7.41
N ALA A 259 9.81 -12.52 -6.49
CA ALA A 259 9.90 -11.08 -6.67
C ALA A 259 11.34 -10.59 -6.91
N LEU A 260 12.33 -11.21 -6.25
CA LEU A 260 13.74 -10.96 -6.54
C LEU A 260 14.14 -11.34 -7.96
N SER A 261 13.63 -12.47 -8.48
CA SER A 261 13.94 -12.89 -9.87
C SER A 261 13.40 -11.91 -10.91
N TYR A 262 12.18 -11.39 -10.72
CA TYR A 262 11.60 -10.37 -11.59
C TYR A 262 12.21 -8.99 -11.41
N TRP A 263 12.78 -8.70 -10.25
CA TRP A 263 13.48 -7.44 -10.01
C TRP A 263 14.85 -7.35 -10.69
N ARG A 264 15.62 -8.44 -10.68
CA ARG A 264 17.03 -8.45 -11.13
C ARG A 264 17.29 -7.84 -12.52
N PRO A 265 16.44 -8.02 -13.54
CA PRO A 265 16.60 -7.37 -14.84
C PRO A 265 16.64 -5.84 -14.80
N PHE A 266 16.07 -5.21 -13.75
CA PHE A 266 16.04 -3.76 -13.60
C PHE A 266 17.28 -3.18 -12.92
N VAL A 267 18.17 -4.03 -12.37
CA VAL A 267 19.40 -3.57 -11.72
C VAL A 267 20.33 -2.91 -12.75
N GLY A 268 20.50 -1.59 -12.63
CA GLY A 268 21.28 -0.78 -13.57
C GLY A 268 20.48 -0.29 -14.79
N ASN A 269 19.25 -0.77 -14.99
CA ASN A 269 18.37 -0.28 -16.05
C ASN A 269 17.60 0.97 -15.60
N THR A 270 18.29 2.11 -15.64
CA THR A 270 17.72 3.39 -15.20
C THR A 270 16.55 3.87 -16.07
N TRP A 271 16.51 3.48 -17.35
CA TRP A 271 15.45 3.89 -18.28
C TRP A 271 14.08 3.30 -17.91
N GLU A 272 14.04 2.01 -17.56
CA GLU A 272 12.79 1.34 -17.17
C GLU A 272 12.28 1.77 -15.80
N VAL A 273 13.16 2.17 -14.88
CA VAL A 273 12.74 2.51 -13.50
C VAL A 273 12.44 3.99 -13.29
N GLN A 274 12.94 4.91 -14.11
CA GLN A 274 12.95 6.35 -13.80
C GLN A 274 11.56 7.05 -13.89
N ASP A 275 10.56 6.39 -14.45
CA ASP A 275 9.19 6.90 -14.56
C ASP A 275 8.20 5.92 -13.90
N VAL A 276 7.14 6.46 -13.30
CA VAL A 276 6.03 5.67 -12.72
C VAL A 276 4.73 6.12 -13.36
N ASN A 277 4.08 5.21 -14.09
CA ASN A 277 2.78 5.42 -14.73
C ASN A 277 2.18 4.06 -15.12
N TRP A 278 1.06 4.06 -15.83
CA TRP A 278 0.35 2.83 -16.21
C TRP A 278 1.15 1.87 -17.09
N ASP A 279 2.23 2.34 -17.73
CA ASP A 279 3.13 1.58 -18.62
C ASP A 279 4.48 1.23 -17.94
N ARG A 280 4.77 1.81 -16.77
CA ARG A 280 6.06 1.66 -16.09
C ARG A 280 5.88 1.57 -14.59
N MET A 281 6.00 0.36 -14.06
CA MET A 281 5.75 0.05 -12.64
C MET A 281 6.99 -0.43 -11.88
N ALA A 282 8.15 -0.60 -12.55
CA ALA A 282 9.39 -1.05 -11.92
C ALA A 282 9.84 -0.11 -10.79
N GLY A 283 9.66 1.20 -10.94
CA GLY A 283 9.96 2.18 -9.88
C GLY A 283 9.13 1.95 -8.61
N MET A 284 7.85 1.60 -8.75
CA MET A 284 6.99 1.27 -7.60
C MET A 284 7.23 -0.15 -7.08
N ALA A 285 7.59 -1.11 -7.92
CA ALA A 285 8.07 -2.42 -7.48
C ALA A 285 9.29 -2.29 -6.56
N ALA A 286 10.26 -1.43 -6.91
CA ALA A 286 11.40 -1.13 -6.06
C ALA A 286 10.98 -0.57 -4.69
N VAL A 287 10.03 0.38 -4.67
CA VAL A 287 9.48 0.94 -3.42
C VAL A 287 8.89 -0.17 -2.55
N LEU A 288 8.03 -1.02 -3.11
CA LEU A 288 7.34 -2.06 -2.36
C LEU A 288 8.29 -3.15 -1.85
N LEU A 289 9.26 -3.57 -2.66
CA LEU A 289 10.28 -4.55 -2.28
C LEU A 289 11.16 -4.04 -1.15
N ARG A 290 11.55 -2.76 -1.21
CA ARG A 290 12.26 -2.09 -0.11
C ARG A 290 11.40 -2.03 1.16
N ASP A 291 10.12 -1.70 1.03
CA ASP A 291 9.19 -1.58 2.16
C ASP A 291 9.08 -2.90 2.95
N VAL A 292 9.24 -4.05 2.28
CA VAL A 292 9.14 -5.38 2.91
C VAL A 292 10.47 -6.09 3.12
N ALA A 293 11.61 -5.41 2.95
CA ALA A 293 12.94 -6.00 3.11
C ALA A 293 13.27 -7.16 2.16
N ALA A 294 12.67 -7.21 0.97
CA ALA A 294 12.84 -8.37 0.09
C ALA A 294 14.33 -8.62 -0.23
N GLY A 295 14.82 -9.83 0.07
CA GLY A 295 16.21 -10.23 -0.21
C GLY A 295 17.24 -9.78 0.83
N THR A 296 18.47 -9.57 0.35
CA THR A 296 19.63 -9.18 1.16
C THR A 296 19.78 -7.66 1.25
N ALA A 297 20.68 -7.18 2.10
CA ALA A 297 21.04 -5.75 2.13
C ALA A 297 21.54 -5.23 0.77
N THR A 298 22.19 -6.09 -0.04
CA THR A 298 22.61 -5.74 -1.40
C THR A 298 21.40 -5.57 -2.32
N ASP A 299 20.41 -6.45 -2.25
CA ASP A 299 19.17 -6.31 -3.03
C ASP A 299 18.44 -5.01 -2.64
N VAL A 300 18.35 -4.73 -1.34
CA VAL A 300 17.77 -3.47 -0.82
C VAL A 300 18.50 -2.23 -1.34
N ALA A 301 19.83 -2.28 -1.47
CA ALA A 301 20.59 -1.19 -2.07
C ALA A 301 20.23 -0.97 -3.55
N THR A 302 19.94 -2.04 -4.32
CA THR A 302 19.50 -1.89 -5.71
C THR A 302 18.12 -1.23 -5.83
N TYR A 303 17.17 -1.54 -4.93
CA TYR A 303 15.89 -0.84 -4.88
C TYR A 303 16.08 0.64 -4.61
N ASN A 304 16.94 0.99 -3.65
CA ASN A 304 17.24 2.38 -3.33
C ASN A 304 17.86 3.12 -4.52
N THR A 305 18.73 2.46 -5.29
CA THR A 305 19.28 3.03 -6.53
C THR A 305 18.18 3.33 -7.55
N ALA A 306 17.24 2.42 -7.77
CA ALA A 306 16.12 2.63 -8.70
C ALA A 306 15.18 3.74 -8.23
N ILE A 307 14.82 3.76 -6.94
CA ILE A 307 14.03 4.83 -6.34
C ILE A 307 14.74 6.18 -6.51
N ASN A 308 16.05 6.23 -6.28
CA ASN A 308 16.83 7.44 -6.49
C ASN A 308 16.90 7.84 -7.97
N ALA A 309 16.80 6.91 -8.92
CA ALA A 309 16.71 7.24 -10.35
C ALA A 309 15.40 7.97 -10.68
N VAL A 310 14.26 7.50 -10.15
CA VAL A 310 12.97 8.23 -10.25
C VAL A 310 13.11 9.63 -9.67
N LEU A 311 13.63 9.73 -8.45
CA LEU A 311 13.74 11.01 -7.75
C LEU A 311 14.73 11.96 -8.43
N SER A 312 15.85 11.48 -8.96
CA SER A 312 16.82 12.33 -9.66
C SER A 312 16.28 12.87 -10.99
N ARG A 313 15.36 12.14 -11.63
CA ARG A 313 14.68 12.57 -12.84
C ARG A 313 13.62 13.65 -12.54
N TRP A 314 12.76 13.40 -11.55
CA TRP A 314 11.57 14.21 -11.27
C TRP A 314 11.77 15.30 -10.23
N VAL A 315 12.53 15.04 -9.16
CA VAL A 315 12.92 16.04 -8.16
C VAL A 315 14.10 16.84 -8.73
N ALA A 316 13.84 17.50 -9.86
CA ALA A 316 14.84 18.27 -10.57
C ALA A 316 15.34 19.45 -9.71
N PRO A 317 16.59 19.90 -9.89
CA PRO A 317 17.02 21.19 -9.38
C PRO A 317 16.09 22.30 -9.89
N SER A 318 15.74 23.26 -9.02
CA SER A 318 14.84 24.38 -9.36
C SER A 318 15.33 25.24 -10.52
N THR A 319 16.62 25.15 -10.88
CA THR A 319 17.24 25.82 -12.03
C THR A 319 16.88 25.21 -13.38
N ARG A 320 16.29 24.01 -13.42
CA ARG A 320 15.91 23.34 -14.68
C ARG A 320 14.54 23.83 -15.14
N THR A 321 14.50 24.92 -15.89
CA THR A 321 13.27 25.52 -16.44
C THR A 321 12.93 24.98 -17.83
N CYS A 322 11.64 24.97 -18.20
CA CYS A 322 11.17 24.51 -19.51
C CYS A 322 11.49 25.49 -20.66
N SER A 323 12.75 25.56 -21.11
CA SER A 323 13.19 26.47 -22.19
C SER A 323 13.15 25.86 -23.60
N SER A 324 13.22 24.53 -23.76
CA SER A 324 13.00 23.85 -25.06
C SER A 324 12.69 22.35 -24.90
N GLY A 325 11.44 21.95 -25.15
CA GLY A 325 11.03 20.56 -25.48
C GLY A 325 11.44 19.45 -24.50
N ALA A 326 11.37 19.70 -23.20
CA ALA A 326 12.17 19.03 -22.18
C ALA A 326 12.14 17.49 -22.13
N SER A 327 13.30 16.91 -22.36
CA SER A 327 13.82 15.74 -21.65
C SER A 327 15.18 16.16 -21.06
N PRO A 328 15.42 16.03 -19.74
CA PRO A 328 14.55 15.48 -18.68
C PRO A 328 13.42 16.45 -18.22
N PRO A 329 12.46 16.01 -17.37
CA PRO A 329 11.39 16.88 -16.84
C PRO A 329 11.93 18.19 -16.25
N CYS A 330 11.14 19.26 -16.42
CA CYS A 330 11.54 20.65 -16.14
C CYS A 330 10.47 21.40 -15.36
N TYR A 331 10.85 22.47 -14.65
CA TYR A 331 9.90 23.38 -14.03
C TYR A 331 9.28 24.33 -15.06
N THR A 332 7.96 24.35 -15.10
CA THR A 332 7.16 25.43 -15.69
C THR A 332 7.41 26.75 -14.93
N PRO A 333 7.15 27.91 -15.56
CA PRO A 333 7.22 29.21 -14.87
C PRO A 333 6.47 29.26 -13.52
N GLY A 334 5.35 28.55 -13.39
CA GLY A 334 4.53 28.47 -12.18
C GLY A 334 4.96 27.43 -11.17
N GLY A 335 5.97 26.59 -11.47
CA GLY A 335 6.59 25.67 -10.50
C GLY A 335 6.13 24.21 -10.54
N LEU A 336 5.31 23.82 -11.51
CA LEU A 336 5.04 22.40 -11.81
C LEU A 336 6.25 21.78 -12.52
N VAL A 337 6.71 20.63 -12.06
CA VAL A 337 7.62 19.77 -12.84
C VAL A 337 6.81 19.11 -13.94
N TRP A 338 7.05 19.50 -15.18
CA TRP A 338 6.36 19.04 -16.37
C TRP A 338 7.26 18.08 -17.15
N GLY A 339 6.72 16.91 -17.51
CA GLY A 339 7.47 15.88 -18.25
C GLY A 339 6.78 15.38 -19.53
N SER A 340 5.47 15.64 -19.69
CA SER A 340 4.68 15.20 -20.84
C SER A 340 3.49 16.14 -21.03
N GLU A 341 3.04 16.31 -22.27
CA GLU A 341 1.78 17.02 -22.57
C GLU A 341 0.56 16.20 -22.13
N TRP A 342 0.65 14.87 -22.20
CA TRP A 342 -0.40 13.95 -21.82
C TRP A 342 -0.34 13.64 -20.32
N GLY A 343 -1.34 14.09 -19.57
CA GLY A 343 -1.40 13.85 -18.12
C GLY A 343 -0.21 14.45 -17.38
N SER A 344 0.11 15.72 -17.66
CA SER A 344 1.22 16.43 -17.00
C SER A 344 1.10 16.36 -15.47
N CYS A 345 -0.09 16.61 -14.92
CA CYS A 345 -0.34 16.48 -13.49
C CYS A 345 -0.24 15.02 -12.98
N ARG A 346 -0.69 14.03 -13.77
CA ARG A 346 -0.60 12.60 -13.44
C ARG A 346 0.84 12.16 -13.19
N HIS A 347 1.74 12.49 -14.11
CA HIS A 347 3.13 12.07 -13.99
C HIS A 347 3.80 12.67 -12.75
N THR A 348 3.59 13.96 -12.51
CA THR A 348 4.16 14.64 -11.34
C THR A 348 3.56 14.12 -10.04
N ALA A 349 2.27 13.78 -10.02
CA ALA A 349 1.61 13.21 -8.86
C ALA A 349 2.14 11.80 -8.54
N ASN A 350 2.41 10.98 -9.55
CA ASN A 350 3.05 9.68 -9.39
C ASN A 350 4.47 9.82 -8.82
N ALA A 351 5.26 10.78 -9.32
CA ALA A 351 6.58 11.07 -8.76
C ALA A 351 6.51 11.60 -7.32
N ALA A 352 5.50 12.42 -6.99
CA ALA A 352 5.24 12.88 -5.62
C ALA A 352 4.92 11.71 -4.67
N LEU A 353 4.14 10.72 -5.13
CA LEU A 353 3.90 9.48 -4.39
C LEU A 353 5.22 8.76 -4.08
N VAL A 354 6.09 8.58 -5.07
CA VAL A 354 7.41 7.94 -4.88
C VAL A 354 8.28 8.75 -3.90
N ALA A 355 8.30 10.07 -4.01
CA ALA A 355 9.05 10.94 -3.11
C ALA A 355 8.60 10.80 -1.65
N LEU A 356 7.28 10.77 -1.41
CA LEU A 356 6.71 10.57 -0.07
C LEU A 356 7.00 9.16 0.46
N ALA A 357 6.83 8.13 -0.36
CA ALA A 357 7.17 6.76 -0.01
C ALA A 357 8.66 6.61 0.32
N ALA A 358 9.54 7.33 -0.38
CA ALA A 358 10.97 7.33 -0.14
C ALA A 358 11.43 8.26 0.99
N ALA A 359 10.56 9.11 1.51
CA ALA A 359 10.84 10.02 2.61
C ALA A 359 10.42 9.46 3.98
N ARG A 360 9.73 8.31 4.01
CA ARG A 360 9.29 7.69 5.25
C ARG A 360 10.52 7.36 6.12
N GLY A 361 10.48 7.77 7.38
CA GLY A 361 11.59 7.59 8.31
C GLY A 361 11.67 6.19 8.93
N ASP A 362 10.62 5.38 8.75
CA ASP A 362 10.69 3.93 8.94
C ASP A 362 11.42 3.23 7.78
N ALA A 363 11.83 3.97 6.73
CA ALA A 363 12.59 3.59 5.53
C ALA A 363 12.05 2.39 4.71
N GLY A 364 10.96 1.76 5.12
CA GLY A 364 10.86 0.32 4.89
C GLY A 364 12.02 -0.40 5.58
N ALA A 365 12.42 -1.60 5.17
CA ALA A 365 13.67 -2.17 5.71
C ALA A 365 14.95 -1.60 5.07
N GLY A 366 14.88 -0.38 4.52
CA GLY A 366 15.97 0.32 3.86
C GLY A 366 16.96 1.00 4.80
N VAL A 367 18.04 1.53 4.22
CA VAL A 367 19.01 2.39 4.92
C VAL A 367 18.30 3.67 5.39
N GLU A 368 18.61 4.12 6.60
CA GLU A 368 18.09 5.39 7.11
C GLU A 368 18.43 6.54 6.14
N VAL A 369 17.39 7.20 5.62
CA VAL A 369 17.53 8.38 4.77
C VAL A 369 17.81 9.60 5.65
N ALA A 370 18.85 10.38 5.35
CA ALA A 370 19.17 11.60 6.09
C ALA A 370 17.95 12.52 6.27
N TYR A 371 17.81 13.14 7.45
CA TYR A 371 16.65 13.98 7.78
C TYR A 371 16.40 15.08 6.75
N SER A 372 17.46 15.79 6.32
CA SER A 372 17.37 16.84 5.29
C SER A 372 16.86 16.29 3.95
N THR A 373 17.28 15.11 3.54
CA THR A 373 16.79 14.45 2.32
C THR A 373 15.30 14.09 2.43
N ARG A 374 14.85 13.60 3.61
CA ARG A 374 13.42 13.34 3.87
C ARG A 374 12.59 14.61 3.75
N VAL A 375 13.05 15.69 4.40
CA VAL A 375 12.41 17.01 4.36
C VAL A 375 12.32 17.52 2.91
N ASN A 376 13.42 17.47 2.15
CA ASN A 376 13.44 17.91 0.75
C ASN A 376 12.43 17.15 -0.11
N ARG A 377 12.34 15.82 0.02
CA ARG A 377 11.37 14.98 -0.71
C ARG A 377 9.93 15.34 -0.34
N ASN A 378 9.64 15.47 0.96
CA ASN A 378 8.30 15.84 1.45
C ASN A 378 7.88 17.23 0.99
N CYS A 379 8.76 18.22 1.10
CA CYS A 379 8.49 19.60 0.72
C CYS A 379 8.38 19.77 -0.80
N TRP A 380 9.16 19.02 -1.58
CA TRP A 380 8.98 18.96 -3.03
C TRP A 380 7.63 18.33 -3.40
N ALA A 381 7.30 17.16 -2.85
CA ALA A 381 6.01 16.52 -3.11
C ALA A 381 4.84 17.46 -2.75
N ARG A 382 4.95 18.16 -1.62
CA ARG A 382 3.98 19.17 -1.22
C ARG A 382 3.87 20.29 -2.24
N SER A 383 4.97 20.86 -2.73
CA SER A 383 4.90 21.98 -3.69
C SER A 383 4.20 21.58 -4.98
N GLN A 384 4.41 20.34 -5.45
CA GLN A 384 3.76 19.83 -6.66
C GLN A 384 2.26 19.58 -6.45
N ILE A 385 1.87 19.00 -5.33
CA ILE A 385 0.45 18.80 -5.00
C ILE A 385 -0.24 20.14 -4.73
N ASP A 386 0.41 21.07 -4.02
CA ASP A 386 -0.12 22.41 -3.77
C ASP A 386 -0.30 23.18 -5.09
N TYR A 387 0.60 23.03 -6.07
CA TYR A 387 0.42 23.56 -7.43
C TYR A 387 -0.87 23.02 -8.07
N MET A 388 -1.09 21.70 -8.03
CA MET A 388 -2.31 21.06 -8.57
C MET A 388 -3.57 21.52 -7.84
N LEU A 389 -3.46 21.86 -6.55
CA LEU A 389 -4.54 22.34 -5.70
C LEU A 389 -4.80 23.85 -5.88
N GLY A 390 -3.95 24.58 -6.60
CA GLY A 390 -4.18 25.99 -6.93
C GLY A 390 -3.09 26.97 -6.50
N SER A 391 -2.04 26.51 -5.81
CA SER A 391 -0.91 27.34 -5.39
C SER A 391 0.05 27.59 -6.56
N ASN A 392 -0.45 28.32 -7.56
CA ASN A 392 0.28 28.72 -8.76
C ASN A 392 -0.09 30.17 -9.14
N LEU A 393 0.65 30.73 -10.09
CA LEU A 393 0.52 32.14 -10.50
C LEU A 393 -0.88 32.51 -11.00
N GLN A 394 -1.69 31.53 -11.39
CA GLN A 394 -3.03 31.74 -11.95
C GLN A 394 -4.16 31.45 -10.96
N SER A 395 -3.85 31.04 -9.72
CA SER A 395 -4.85 30.55 -8.74
C SER A 395 -5.77 29.47 -9.35
N GLN A 396 -5.22 28.62 -10.22
CA GLN A 396 -5.95 27.59 -10.96
C GLN A 396 -5.76 26.24 -10.27
N SER A 397 -6.80 25.69 -9.64
CA SER A 397 -6.79 24.27 -9.29
C SER A 397 -6.94 23.43 -10.56
N TYR A 398 -6.30 22.27 -10.59
CA TYR A 398 -6.48 21.25 -11.63
C TYR A 398 -7.34 20.08 -11.14
N VAL A 399 -8.05 20.27 -10.02
CA VAL A 399 -8.93 19.27 -9.41
C VAL A 399 -10.37 19.75 -9.49
N VAL A 400 -11.21 19.01 -10.20
CA VAL A 400 -12.62 19.36 -10.43
C VAL A 400 -13.35 19.56 -9.09
N GLY A 401 -13.97 20.73 -8.95
CA GLY A 401 -14.75 21.13 -7.78
C GLY A 401 -13.95 21.49 -6.53
N TYR A 402 -12.61 21.53 -6.60
CA TYR A 402 -11.78 22.00 -5.48
C TYR A 402 -11.34 23.45 -5.71
N LYS A 403 -11.85 24.37 -4.90
CA LYS A 403 -11.49 25.80 -4.93
C LYS A 403 -11.04 26.20 -3.51
N PRO A 404 -9.73 26.30 -3.22
CA PRO A 404 -9.22 26.65 -1.89
C PRO A 404 -9.80 27.94 -1.30
N THR A 405 -10.02 28.93 -2.17
CA THR A 405 -10.68 30.19 -1.86
C THR A 405 -11.65 30.55 -2.98
N SER A 406 -12.51 31.55 -2.76
CA SER A 406 -13.45 32.04 -3.80
C SER A 406 -12.77 32.64 -5.03
N SER A 407 -11.50 33.06 -4.93
CA SER A 407 -10.72 33.58 -6.06
C SER A 407 -10.09 32.49 -6.91
N HIS A 408 -10.05 31.24 -6.43
CA HIS A 408 -9.49 30.13 -7.19
C HIS A 408 -10.47 29.62 -8.24
N LYS A 409 -9.93 29.28 -9.41
CA LYS A 409 -10.65 28.55 -10.46
C LYS A 409 -10.44 27.05 -10.27
N ALA A 410 -11.38 26.26 -10.80
CA ALA A 410 -11.25 24.81 -10.91
C ALA A 410 -11.78 24.41 -12.30
N PRO A 411 -11.42 23.24 -12.84
CA PRO A 411 -11.96 22.78 -14.12
C PRO A 411 -13.46 22.54 -13.99
N GLU A 412 -14.23 23.04 -14.94
CA GLU A 412 -15.67 22.90 -15.00
C GLU A 412 -16.11 22.14 -16.26
N LYS A 413 -15.23 21.95 -17.25
CA LYS A 413 -15.50 21.23 -18.50
C LYS A 413 -14.53 20.06 -18.74
N PRO A 414 -14.38 19.11 -17.79
CA PRO A 414 -13.57 17.92 -18.05
C PRO A 414 -14.12 17.16 -19.26
N HIS A 415 -13.23 16.58 -20.07
CA HIS A 415 -13.56 15.71 -21.20
C HIS A 415 -14.14 14.38 -20.68
N HIS A 416 -15.43 14.40 -20.34
CA HIS A 416 -16.06 13.28 -19.64
C HIS A 416 -17.55 13.19 -19.99
N ARG A 417 -17.92 12.11 -20.71
CA ARG A 417 -19.26 11.92 -21.30
C ARG A 417 -20.37 12.05 -20.27
N SER A 418 -20.35 11.20 -19.24
CA SER A 418 -21.48 11.09 -18.31
C SER A 418 -21.69 12.37 -17.48
N SER A 419 -20.63 13.10 -17.14
CA SER A 419 -20.76 14.35 -16.38
C SER A 419 -21.21 15.55 -17.23
N SER A 420 -20.97 15.49 -18.55
CA SER A 420 -21.47 16.48 -19.51
C SER A 420 -22.98 16.39 -19.77
N CYS A 421 -23.61 15.29 -19.38
CA CYS A 421 -25.05 15.13 -19.47
C CYS A 421 -25.77 15.87 -18.33
N ALA A 422 -27.01 16.31 -18.57
CA ALA A 422 -27.88 16.91 -17.55
C ALA A 422 -27.97 16.03 -16.27
N THR A 423 -28.52 16.47 -15.15
CA THR A 423 -28.78 15.53 -14.03
C THR A 423 -30.06 14.72 -14.22
N SER A 424 -31.03 15.27 -14.96
CA SER A 424 -32.30 14.62 -15.29
C SER A 424 -32.15 13.60 -16.41
N TYR A 425 -32.58 12.36 -16.16
CA TYR A 425 -32.55 11.27 -17.15
C TYR A 425 -33.62 11.40 -18.23
N THR A 426 -34.59 12.29 -18.04
CA THR A 426 -35.59 12.61 -19.07
C THR A 426 -35.03 13.47 -20.19
N THR A 427 -33.91 14.16 -19.95
CA THR A 427 -33.19 14.92 -20.97
C THR A 427 -32.26 13.97 -21.73
N PRO A 428 -32.43 13.82 -23.06
CA PRO A 428 -31.49 13.07 -23.89
C PRO A 428 -30.08 13.64 -23.77
N CYS A 429 -29.07 12.77 -23.86
CA CYS A 429 -27.67 13.18 -23.92
C CYS A 429 -27.03 12.56 -25.15
N ASP A 430 -26.53 13.42 -26.04
CA ASP A 430 -25.89 13.06 -27.31
C ASP A 430 -24.65 13.94 -27.54
N TRP A 431 -24.08 13.91 -28.74
CA TRP A 431 -22.94 14.73 -29.15
C TRP A 431 -23.09 16.23 -28.91
N SER A 432 -24.31 16.77 -28.82
CA SER A 432 -24.50 18.18 -28.45
C SER A 432 -24.01 18.48 -27.04
N ALA A 433 -23.96 17.50 -26.13
CA ALA A 433 -23.41 17.67 -24.78
C ALA A 433 -21.88 17.86 -24.80
N LEU A 434 -21.17 17.34 -25.79
CA LEU A 434 -19.73 17.61 -25.98
C LEU A 434 -19.50 19.10 -26.24
N ASP A 435 -20.35 19.70 -27.07
CA ASP A 435 -20.23 21.09 -27.51
C ASP A 435 -21.06 22.08 -26.69
N ALA A 436 -21.80 21.59 -25.69
CA ALA A 436 -22.69 22.42 -24.89
C ALA A 436 -21.92 23.58 -24.24
N PRO A 437 -22.45 24.82 -24.35
CA PRO A 437 -21.83 25.98 -23.72
C PRO A 437 -21.91 25.85 -22.20
N GLY A 438 -20.86 26.33 -21.52
CA GLY A 438 -20.81 26.32 -20.06
C GLY A 438 -20.28 25.01 -19.45
N PRO A 439 -20.36 24.90 -18.11
CA PRO A 439 -19.78 23.80 -17.34
C PRO A 439 -20.51 22.48 -17.60
N ASN A 440 -19.87 21.36 -17.29
CA ASN A 440 -20.53 20.05 -17.23
C ASN A 440 -21.68 20.13 -16.20
N PRO A 441 -22.92 19.71 -16.53
CA PRO A 441 -24.06 19.83 -15.62
C PRO A 441 -23.89 19.05 -14.32
N SER A 442 -23.11 17.97 -14.34
CA SER A 442 -22.74 17.22 -13.14
C SER A 442 -21.28 17.51 -12.78
N VAL A 443 -21.03 17.95 -11.54
CA VAL A 443 -19.65 18.22 -11.08
C VAL A 443 -18.94 16.91 -10.80
N LEU A 444 -17.88 16.62 -11.55
CA LEU A 444 -17.06 15.41 -11.41
C LEU A 444 -16.05 15.52 -10.25
N LEU A 445 -16.57 15.65 -9.03
CA LEU A 445 -15.81 16.01 -7.83
C LEU A 445 -14.54 15.16 -7.64
N GLY A 446 -13.40 15.84 -7.55
CA GLY A 446 -12.12 15.24 -7.22
C GLY A 446 -11.33 14.67 -8.39
N ALA A 447 -11.83 14.74 -9.62
CA ALA A 447 -11.07 14.34 -10.80
C ALA A 447 -9.88 15.29 -11.02
N LEU A 448 -8.68 14.73 -11.19
CA LEU A 448 -7.48 15.46 -11.58
C LEU A 448 -7.45 15.51 -13.11
N VAL A 449 -7.49 16.71 -13.68
CA VAL A 449 -7.38 16.87 -15.13
C VAL A 449 -5.92 16.68 -15.60
N GLY A 450 -5.74 16.49 -16.90
CA GLY A 450 -4.41 16.34 -17.52
C GLY A 450 -3.42 17.42 -17.09
N GLY A 451 -3.85 18.68 -17.02
CA GLY A 451 -3.07 19.79 -16.48
C GLY A 451 -2.63 20.80 -17.55
N PRO A 452 -1.75 21.74 -17.20
CA PRO A 452 -1.28 22.76 -18.14
C PRO A 452 -0.21 22.20 -19.08
N ASP A 453 0.09 22.98 -20.12
CA ASP A 453 1.33 22.78 -20.88
C ASP A 453 2.57 23.30 -20.12
N ARG A 454 3.74 23.18 -20.76
CA ARG A 454 5.04 23.54 -20.18
C ARG A 454 5.22 25.03 -19.87
N TYR A 455 4.27 25.89 -20.24
CA TYR A 455 4.26 27.33 -19.97
C TYR A 455 3.13 27.74 -19.01
N ASP A 456 2.58 26.79 -18.27
CA ASP A 456 1.41 26.97 -17.39
C ASP A 456 0.11 27.31 -18.14
N VAL A 457 0.05 27.22 -19.47
CA VAL A 457 -1.17 27.59 -20.20
C VAL A 457 -2.18 26.45 -20.10
N TYR A 458 -3.36 26.77 -19.61
CA TYR A 458 -4.49 25.86 -19.47
C TYR A 458 -5.79 26.55 -19.89
N ALA A 459 -6.59 25.87 -20.70
CA ALA A 459 -7.92 26.30 -21.10
C ALA A 459 -8.92 25.23 -20.68
N ASP A 460 -9.97 25.63 -19.96
CA ASP A 460 -11.05 24.73 -19.55
C ASP A 460 -12.00 24.48 -20.72
N ASN A 461 -11.72 23.41 -21.47
CA ASN A 461 -12.37 23.09 -22.73
C ASN A 461 -12.62 21.57 -22.83
N ARG A 462 -13.90 21.20 -22.96
CA ARG A 462 -14.33 19.80 -23.06
C ARG A 462 -13.74 19.07 -24.27
N ARG A 463 -13.41 19.76 -25.36
CA ARG A 463 -12.76 19.14 -26.54
C ARG A 463 -11.25 18.99 -26.40
N ASP A 464 -10.63 19.66 -25.44
CA ASP A 464 -9.20 19.51 -25.18
C ASP A 464 -8.98 18.28 -24.31
N TYR A 465 -8.98 17.11 -24.94
CA TYR A 465 -8.70 15.82 -24.31
C TYR A 465 -7.23 15.68 -23.87
N VAL A 466 -6.36 16.67 -24.09
CA VAL A 466 -4.98 16.63 -23.54
C VAL A 466 -4.99 17.24 -22.15
N LYS A 467 -5.51 18.46 -22.02
CA LYS A 467 -5.47 19.23 -20.78
C LYS A 467 -6.65 18.96 -19.86
N ASN A 468 -7.80 18.57 -20.40
CA ASN A 468 -9.07 18.34 -19.66
C ASN A 468 -9.49 16.87 -19.58
N GLU A 469 -8.69 15.94 -20.10
CA GLU A 469 -8.89 14.52 -19.84
C GLU A 469 -8.77 14.22 -18.34
N VAL A 470 -9.55 13.24 -17.91
CA VAL A 470 -9.59 12.70 -16.56
C VAL A 470 -9.61 11.17 -16.70
N ALA A 471 -8.82 10.46 -15.90
CA ALA A 471 -8.69 9.02 -15.98
C ALA A 471 -8.42 8.40 -14.60
N VAL A 472 -8.76 7.12 -14.43
CA VAL A 472 -8.54 6.39 -13.18
C VAL A 472 -7.08 6.43 -12.73
N ASP A 473 -6.14 6.38 -13.68
CA ASP A 473 -4.70 6.39 -13.41
C ASP A 473 -4.19 7.80 -13.07
N PHE A 474 -4.82 8.86 -13.59
CA PHE A 474 -4.46 10.24 -13.26
C PHE A 474 -4.63 10.51 -11.76
N ASN A 475 -5.72 9.98 -11.18
CA ASN A 475 -6.03 10.15 -9.77
C ASN A 475 -5.25 9.20 -8.84
N ALA A 476 -4.63 8.13 -9.35
CA ALA A 476 -4.15 7.04 -8.51
C ALA A 476 -2.94 7.45 -7.66
N GLY A 477 -1.85 7.89 -8.30
CA GLY A 477 -0.68 8.41 -7.59
C GLY A 477 -1.00 9.68 -6.81
N TYR A 478 -1.86 10.55 -7.35
CA TYR A 478 -2.36 11.75 -6.65
C TYR A 478 -3.04 11.41 -5.32
N THR A 479 -3.90 10.38 -5.29
CA THR A 479 -4.59 9.95 -4.06
C THR A 479 -3.60 9.40 -3.03
N GLY A 480 -2.62 8.62 -3.47
CA GLY A 480 -1.53 8.15 -2.61
C GLY A 480 -0.68 9.30 -2.06
N ALA A 481 -0.34 10.28 -2.88
CA ALA A 481 0.43 11.45 -2.49
C ALA A 481 -0.33 12.33 -1.47
N LEU A 482 -1.64 12.51 -1.63
CA LEU A 482 -2.48 13.18 -0.63
C LEU A 482 -2.42 12.48 0.73
N ALA A 483 -2.46 11.14 0.74
CA ALA A 483 -2.37 10.37 1.98
C ALA A 483 -1.00 10.52 2.65
N GLY A 484 0.09 10.46 1.86
CA GLY A 484 1.44 10.70 2.36
C GLY A 484 1.61 12.10 2.95
N LEU A 485 1.12 13.14 2.26
CA LEU A 485 1.15 14.51 2.77
C LEU A 485 0.31 14.69 4.03
N ALA A 486 -0.86 14.05 4.11
CA ALA A 486 -1.69 14.08 5.32
C ALA A 486 -0.98 13.42 6.52
N ALA A 487 -0.24 12.34 6.30
CA ALA A 487 0.58 11.71 7.34
C ALA A 487 1.73 12.63 7.81
N VAL A 488 2.43 13.28 6.87
CA VAL A 488 3.50 14.24 7.18
C VAL A 488 2.94 15.47 7.90
N ASP A 489 1.80 16.00 7.46
CA ASP A 489 1.12 17.14 8.09
C ASP A 489 0.72 16.83 9.54
N ALA A 490 0.17 15.63 9.79
CA ALA A 490 -0.15 15.19 11.14
C ALA A 490 1.11 15.12 12.03
N ALA A 491 2.22 14.61 11.50
CA ALA A 491 3.48 14.54 12.24
C ALA A 491 4.09 15.92 12.53
N ILE A 492 4.04 16.84 11.55
CA ILE A 492 4.46 18.24 11.70
C ILE A 492 3.64 18.91 12.82
N LYS A 493 2.31 18.76 12.79
CA LYS A 493 1.41 19.33 13.81
C LYS A 493 1.66 18.73 15.19
N ALA A 494 1.87 17.41 15.28
CA ALA A 494 2.16 16.73 16.54
C ALA A 494 3.49 17.20 17.17
N ALA A 495 4.46 17.60 16.35
CA ALA A 495 5.73 18.18 16.81
C ALA A 495 5.64 19.68 17.16
N GLY A 496 4.46 20.32 17.07
CA GLY A 496 4.31 21.76 17.24
C GLY A 496 4.97 22.58 16.12
N CYS A 497 5.29 21.94 14.99
CA CYS A 497 5.90 22.57 13.84
C CYS A 497 4.84 23.14 12.88
N THR A 498 5.30 23.97 11.96
CA THR A 498 4.58 24.33 10.74
C THR A 498 5.30 23.73 9.54
N TRP A 499 4.63 23.65 8.40
CA TRP A 499 5.32 23.25 7.17
C TRP A 499 6.45 24.21 6.79
N SER A 500 6.32 25.52 7.03
CA SER A 500 7.39 26.48 6.74
C SER A 500 8.61 26.22 7.63
N SER A 501 8.42 26.03 8.94
CA SER A 501 9.53 25.70 9.83
C SER A 501 10.15 24.33 9.51
N TYR A 502 9.34 23.34 9.11
CA TYR A 502 9.79 22.02 8.68
C TYR A 502 10.63 22.09 7.42
N CYS A 503 10.13 22.74 6.35
CA CYS A 503 10.85 22.88 5.08
C CYS A 503 12.09 23.78 5.19
N ALA A 504 12.13 24.70 6.15
CA ALA A 504 13.31 25.51 6.46
C ALA A 504 14.33 24.78 7.35
N LEU A 505 14.10 23.52 7.72
CA LEU A 505 14.94 22.74 8.64
C LEU A 505 15.13 23.41 10.02
N THR A 506 14.17 24.25 10.43
CA THR A 506 14.18 24.94 11.73
C THR A 506 13.34 24.23 12.78
N CYS A 507 12.62 23.17 12.39
CA CYS A 507 11.85 22.32 13.28
C CYS A 507 12.11 20.84 12.96
N THR A 508 12.31 20.03 13.99
CA THR A 508 12.61 18.60 13.85
C THR A 508 11.36 17.77 14.09
N VAL A 509 10.97 16.99 13.09
CA VAL A 509 9.89 16.00 13.19
C VAL A 509 10.50 14.60 13.27
N SER A 510 9.96 13.77 14.16
CA SER A 510 10.40 12.37 14.32
C SER A 510 10.32 11.61 12.99
N SER A 511 11.30 10.74 12.75
CA SER A 511 11.31 9.81 11.61
C SER A 511 10.17 8.78 11.69
N ASN A 512 9.69 8.48 12.90
CA ASN A 512 8.56 7.56 13.12
C ASN A 512 7.21 8.27 12.87
N ILE A 513 6.95 8.62 11.61
CA ILE A 513 5.62 9.00 11.17
C ILE A 513 4.78 7.72 11.17
N SER A 514 3.90 7.58 12.16
CA SER A 514 3.04 6.38 12.30
C SER A 514 2.16 6.23 11.06
N THR A 515 2.52 5.27 10.21
CA THR A 515 1.84 4.91 8.97
C THR A 515 0.60 4.06 9.21
N VAL A 516 0.66 3.23 10.24
CA VAL A 516 -0.47 2.55 10.85
C VAL A 516 -1.04 3.49 11.91
N PRO A 517 -2.37 3.67 12.01
CA PRO A 517 -2.93 4.46 13.09
C PRO A 517 -2.50 3.84 14.42
N PRO A 518 -2.26 4.64 15.48
CA PRO A 518 -2.37 4.07 16.82
C PRO A 518 -3.73 3.37 16.85
N VAL A 519 -3.73 2.06 17.13
CA VAL A 519 -4.92 1.21 17.05
C VAL A 519 -6.07 1.98 17.68
N THR A 520 -7.01 2.45 16.86
CA THR A 520 -8.04 3.37 17.32
C THR A 520 -8.97 2.55 18.19
N SER A 521 -8.78 2.79 19.48
CA SER A 521 -9.45 2.20 20.62
C SER A 521 -10.97 2.22 20.45
N THR A 522 -11.59 1.04 20.46
CA THR A 522 -12.98 0.86 20.93
C THR A 522 -13.06 0.90 22.47
N CYS A 523 -12.08 1.53 23.12
CA CYS A 523 -11.90 1.53 24.57
C CYS A 523 -12.60 2.76 25.19
N SER A 524 -13.92 2.67 25.41
CA SER A 524 -14.71 3.71 26.07
C SER A 524 -14.22 3.97 27.50
N SER A 525 -14.30 5.21 28.00
CA SER A 525 -14.03 5.52 29.42
C SER A 525 -15.02 4.85 30.39
N SER A 526 -16.15 4.33 29.89
CA SER A 526 -17.11 3.54 30.65
C SER A 526 -16.67 2.09 30.89
N ASP A 527 -15.61 1.62 30.22
CA ASP A 527 -15.02 0.30 30.44
C ASP A 527 -13.99 0.37 31.58
N TRP A 528 -14.17 -0.45 32.61
CA TRP A 528 -13.30 -0.48 33.79
C TRP A 528 -11.83 -0.77 33.43
N ALA A 529 -11.56 -1.60 32.42
CA ALA A 529 -10.20 -1.90 31.98
C ALA A 529 -9.54 -0.70 31.28
N CYS A 530 -10.33 0.06 30.50
CA CYS A 530 -9.90 1.30 29.88
C CYS A 530 -9.73 2.43 30.91
N ALA A 531 -10.62 2.50 31.90
CA ALA A 531 -10.54 3.45 33.00
C ALA A 531 -9.27 3.23 33.81
N ALA A 532 -8.91 1.96 34.07
CA ALA A 532 -7.69 1.58 34.77
C ALA A 532 -6.39 2.01 34.06
N CYS A 533 -6.41 2.22 32.73
CA CYS A 533 -5.28 2.81 32.00
C CYS A 533 -5.07 4.30 32.28
N SER A 534 -5.99 4.96 32.99
CA SER A 534 -5.88 6.38 33.38
C SER A 534 -5.24 6.55 34.77
N ASN A 535 -4.87 5.46 35.43
CA ASN A 535 -4.21 5.51 36.73
C ASN A 535 -2.83 6.20 36.62
N SER A 536 -2.44 6.94 37.65
CA SER A 536 -1.19 7.71 37.68
C SER A 536 0.08 6.87 37.55
N TRP A 537 0.02 5.58 37.90
CA TRP A 537 1.13 4.64 37.73
C TRP A 537 1.25 4.10 36.30
N VAL A 538 0.26 4.33 35.42
CA VAL A 538 0.32 4.02 33.99
C VAL A 538 0.91 5.24 33.27
N LEU A 539 2.21 5.15 32.99
CA LEU A 539 3.02 6.16 32.33
C LEU A 539 2.74 6.20 30.82
N ASP A 540 2.42 5.05 30.21
CA ASP A 540 2.03 4.93 28.80
C ASP A 540 0.56 4.53 28.65
N GLN A 541 -0.32 5.51 28.85
CA GLN A 541 -1.77 5.31 28.85
C GLN A 541 -2.30 4.89 27.47
N ASN A 542 -1.67 5.35 26.39
CA ASN A 542 -2.10 5.02 25.02
C ASN A 542 -1.81 3.57 24.68
N THR A 543 -0.61 3.08 25.01
CA THR A 543 -0.27 1.67 24.78
C THR A 543 -1.07 0.76 25.71
N CYS A 544 -1.37 1.18 26.95
CA CYS A 544 -2.30 0.45 27.82
C CYS A 544 -3.70 0.28 27.19
N ARG A 545 -4.32 1.36 26.69
CA ARG A 545 -5.63 1.28 26.03
C ARG A 545 -5.60 0.41 24.77
N THR A 546 -4.47 0.44 24.05
CA THR A 546 -4.24 -0.43 22.88
C THR A 546 -4.18 -1.91 23.28
N CYS A 547 -3.48 -2.23 24.38
CA CYS A 547 -3.45 -3.57 24.95
C CYS A 547 -4.87 -4.06 25.28
N VAL A 548 -5.67 -3.24 26.01
CA VAL A 548 -7.04 -3.59 26.42
C VAL A 548 -7.90 -3.91 25.19
N SER A 549 -7.82 -3.07 24.16
CA SER A 549 -8.52 -3.30 22.89
C SER A 549 -8.06 -4.60 22.20
N THR A 550 -6.76 -4.88 22.24
CA THR A 550 -6.18 -6.08 21.60
C THR A 550 -6.63 -7.36 22.28
N LEU A 551 -6.66 -7.40 23.62
CA LEU A 551 -7.17 -8.55 24.36
C LEU A 551 -8.66 -8.76 24.12
N ARG A 552 -9.46 -7.69 24.12
CA ARG A 552 -10.90 -7.76 23.80
C ARG A 552 -11.17 -8.32 22.42
N ALA A 553 -10.44 -7.86 21.39
CA ALA A 553 -10.59 -8.35 20.03
C ALA A 553 -10.29 -9.86 19.91
N LYS A 554 -9.49 -10.39 20.83
CA LYS A 554 -9.17 -11.83 20.93
C LYS A 554 -10.10 -12.61 21.88
N GLY A 555 -11.11 -11.96 22.47
CA GLY A 555 -12.00 -12.58 23.47
C GLY A 555 -11.31 -12.89 24.80
N LEU A 556 -10.19 -12.23 25.10
CA LEU A 556 -9.39 -12.44 26.31
C LEU A 556 -9.70 -11.38 27.38
N ASP A 557 -9.44 -11.71 28.65
CA ASP A 557 -9.63 -10.80 29.78
C ASP A 557 -8.76 -9.54 29.63
N ALA A 558 -9.43 -8.40 29.46
CA ALA A 558 -8.78 -7.12 29.22
C ALA A 558 -8.13 -6.53 30.49
N GLY A 559 -8.53 -6.97 31.69
CA GLY A 559 -7.91 -6.59 32.96
C GLY A 559 -6.46 -7.02 33.08
N LYS A 560 -6.04 -8.01 32.28
CA LYS A 560 -4.65 -8.48 32.21
C LYS A 560 -3.68 -7.38 31.79
N CYS A 561 -4.11 -6.42 30.98
CA CYS A 561 -3.23 -5.32 30.59
C CYS A 561 -2.73 -4.54 31.79
N THR A 562 -3.64 -4.08 32.65
CA THR A 562 -3.27 -3.28 33.82
C THR A 562 -2.69 -4.14 34.94
N ASN A 563 -3.24 -5.33 35.19
CA ASN A 563 -2.75 -6.21 36.24
C ASN A 563 -1.30 -6.67 35.99
N SER A 564 -1.01 -7.06 34.74
CA SER A 564 0.25 -7.72 34.38
C SER A 564 1.38 -6.75 34.01
N CYS A 565 1.13 -5.44 34.03
CA CYS A 565 2.14 -4.38 33.85
C CYS A 565 2.22 -3.42 35.05
N SER A 566 1.58 -3.76 36.17
CA SER A 566 1.54 -2.93 37.39
C SER A 566 2.93 -2.79 38.04
N GLY A 567 3.32 -1.58 38.44
CA GLY A 567 4.59 -1.35 39.15
C GLY A 567 5.84 -1.25 38.26
N ILE A 568 5.70 -1.25 36.93
CA ILE A 568 6.80 -0.94 36.00
C ILE A 568 7.13 0.55 36.08
N ALA A 569 8.38 0.86 36.45
CA ALA A 569 8.82 2.19 36.85
C ALA A 569 9.12 3.18 35.70
N THR A 570 9.13 2.72 34.44
CA THR A 570 9.47 3.59 33.28
C THR A 570 8.48 3.43 32.13
N ALA A 571 8.25 4.51 31.39
CA ALA A 571 7.35 4.51 30.24
C ALA A 571 7.81 3.53 29.15
N GLY A 572 9.11 3.48 28.84
CA GLY A 572 9.65 2.58 27.81
C GLY A 572 9.44 1.10 28.11
N LEU A 573 9.56 0.68 29.37
CA LEU A 573 9.27 -0.69 29.78
C LEU A 573 7.76 -0.97 29.77
N GLN A 574 6.93 0.01 30.13
CA GLN A 574 5.48 -0.10 30.02
C GLN A 574 5.03 -0.26 28.57
N THR A 575 5.62 0.48 27.63
CA THR A 575 5.36 0.32 26.20
C THR A 575 5.61 -1.12 25.74
N VAL A 576 6.72 -1.74 26.17
CA VAL A 576 7.03 -3.14 25.83
C VAL A 576 6.06 -4.11 26.49
N CYS A 577 5.72 -3.89 27.76
CA CYS A 577 4.80 -4.74 28.50
C CYS A 577 3.40 -4.73 27.88
N PHE A 578 2.82 -3.54 27.70
CA PHE A 578 1.47 -3.36 27.13
C PHE A 578 1.42 -3.67 25.64
N GLY A 579 2.42 -3.23 24.88
CA GLY A 579 2.39 -3.31 23.42
C GLY A 579 2.85 -4.65 22.85
N THR A 580 3.66 -5.41 23.59
CA THR A 580 4.32 -6.61 23.04
C THR A 580 4.19 -7.84 23.95
N CYS A 581 4.40 -7.71 25.26
CA CYS A 581 4.42 -8.89 26.12
C CYS A 581 3.01 -9.43 26.42
N VAL A 582 2.17 -8.61 27.06
CA VAL A 582 0.85 -9.04 27.55
C VAL A 582 -0.08 -9.51 26.42
N PRO A 583 -0.23 -8.79 25.28
CA PRO A 583 -1.12 -9.21 24.19
C PRO A 583 -0.76 -10.56 23.55
N ASN A 584 0.51 -10.98 23.68
CA ASN A 584 1.02 -12.23 23.12
C ASN A 584 1.00 -13.37 24.15
N ALA A 585 1.26 -13.08 25.43
CA ALA A 585 1.26 -14.06 26.52
C ALA A 585 -0.14 -14.39 27.06
N ALA A 586 -1.10 -13.47 26.97
CA ALA A 586 -2.43 -13.63 27.57
C ALA A 586 -3.21 -14.85 27.06
N ALA A 587 -3.04 -15.22 25.79
CA ALA A 587 -3.66 -16.40 25.18
C ALA A 587 -3.13 -17.72 25.77
N LYS A 588 -1.94 -17.69 26.37
CA LYS A 588 -1.27 -18.83 27.00
C LYS A 588 -1.42 -18.85 28.53
N GLY A 589 -2.07 -17.84 29.11
CA GLY A 589 -2.22 -17.70 30.57
C GLY A 589 -0.93 -17.30 31.30
N THR A 590 0.08 -16.80 30.57
CA THR A 590 1.42 -16.51 31.11
C THR A 590 1.71 -15.01 31.22
N ASP A 591 0.69 -14.15 31.05
CA ASP A 591 0.84 -12.69 31.03
C ASP A 591 1.40 -12.10 32.33
N TRP A 592 1.18 -12.75 33.48
CA TRP A 592 1.78 -12.36 34.77
C TRP A 592 3.31 -12.28 34.75
N GLY A 593 3.96 -13.07 33.88
CA GLY A 593 5.41 -13.08 33.73
C GLY A 593 5.97 -11.82 33.06
N CYS A 594 5.11 -11.02 32.41
CA CYS A 594 5.52 -9.83 31.70
C CYS A 594 6.10 -8.77 32.63
N ASN A 595 5.40 -8.38 33.69
CA ASN A 595 5.95 -7.47 34.68
C ASN A 595 7.14 -8.08 35.44
N GLN A 596 7.01 -9.32 35.93
CA GLN A 596 8.04 -9.89 36.80
C GLN A 596 9.40 -10.07 36.12
N TYR A 597 9.43 -10.29 34.80
CA TYR A 597 10.68 -10.64 34.11
C TYR A 597 11.05 -9.67 33.00
N CYS A 598 10.08 -9.28 32.18
CA CYS A 598 10.35 -8.45 31.00
C CYS A 598 10.18 -6.95 31.29
N GLY A 599 9.36 -6.60 32.30
CA GLY A 599 9.13 -5.23 32.75
C GLY A 599 9.88 -4.86 34.05
N ALA A 600 10.43 -5.84 34.76
CA ALA A 600 11.07 -5.63 36.05
C ALA A 600 12.44 -4.97 35.89
N ALA A 601 12.57 -3.74 36.40
CA ALA A 601 13.82 -2.98 36.34
C ALA A 601 15.02 -3.72 36.99
N SER A 602 14.77 -4.63 37.94
CA SER A 602 15.80 -5.48 38.56
C SER A 602 16.47 -6.44 37.57
N LEU A 603 15.78 -6.82 36.49
CA LEU A 603 16.25 -7.76 35.48
C LEU A 603 16.61 -7.09 34.17
N VAL A 604 15.87 -6.04 33.76
CA VAL A 604 16.06 -5.37 32.47
C VAL A 604 16.67 -3.97 32.57
N GLY A 605 16.81 -3.40 33.76
CA GLY A 605 17.18 -1.99 33.92
C GLY A 605 16.11 -1.08 33.31
N ALA A 606 16.51 0.06 32.74
CA ALA A 606 15.62 0.92 31.93
C ALA A 606 15.67 0.58 30.42
N ASP A 607 16.24 -0.57 30.06
CA ASP A 607 16.53 -0.96 28.68
C ASP A 607 15.32 -1.67 28.03
N ALA A 608 14.61 -0.93 27.17
CA ALA A 608 13.45 -1.43 26.44
C ALA A 608 13.80 -2.51 25.40
N ALA A 609 15.00 -2.48 24.81
CA ALA A 609 15.42 -3.50 23.85
C ALA A 609 15.66 -4.84 24.55
N ARG A 610 16.24 -4.80 25.75
CA ARG A 610 16.39 -5.97 26.63
C ARG A 610 15.03 -6.52 27.08
N ALA A 611 14.07 -5.65 27.39
CA ALA A 611 12.69 -6.03 27.68
C ALA A 611 11.99 -6.71 26.49
N GLN A 612 12.20 -6.21 25.25
CA GLN A 612 11.63 -6.80 24.03
C GLN A 612 12.14 -8.21 23.77
N GLN A 613 13.44 -8.46 24.00
CA GLN A 613 14.02 -9.81 23.87
C GLN A 613 13.38 -10.80 24.85
N CYS A 614 13.13 -10.37 26.09
CA CYS A 614 12.39 -11.18 27.06
C CYS A 614 10.94 -11.43 26.63
N ALA A 615 10.25 -10.38 26.16
CA ALA A 615 8.86 -10.47 25.72
C ALA A 615 8.69 -11.46 24.55
N ALA A 616 9.65 -11.50 23.62
CA ALA A 616 9.67 -12.48 22.53
C ALA A 616 9.80 -13.94 23.04
N CYS A 617 10.64 -14.18 24.06
CA CYS A 617 10.75 -15.50 24.68
C CYS A 617 9.45 -15.92 25.37
N VAL A 618 8.85 -15.04 26.19
CA VAL A 618 7.59 -15.31 26.89
C VAL A 618 6.43 -15.52 25.92
N ALA A 619 6.44 -14.82 24.77
CA ALA A 619 5.48 -15.04 23.70
C ALA A 619 5.68 -16.39 22.99
N GLY A 620 6.93 -16.86 22.85
CA GLY A 620 7.28 -18.10 22.16
C GLY A 620 7.09 -19.37 23.00
N TRP A 621 7.41 -19.33 24.30
CA TRP A 621 7.50 -20.51 25.16
C TRP A 621 6.45 -20.55 26.28
N SER A 622 6.14 -21.74 26.81
CA SER A 622 5.04 -21.94 27.77
C SER A 622 5.40 -21.59 29.21
N ASN A 623 6.69 -21.52 29.58
CA ASN A 623 7.12 -21.24 30.95
C ASN A 623 7.97 -19.96 31.06
N PRO A 624 7.41 -18.86 31.64
CA PRO A 624 8.13 -17.60 31.83
C PRO A 624 9.40 -17.69 32.69
N TRP A 625 9.51 -18.66 33.59
CA TRP A 625 10.70 -18.88 34.44
C TRP A 625 11.95 -19.20 33.61
N ASP A 626 11.75 -19.85 32.46
CA ASP A 626 12.84 -20.24 31.58
C ASP A 626 13.47 -18.98 30.95
N CYS A 627 12.63 -18.03 30.53
CA CYS A 627 13.06 -16.73 30.04
C CYS A 627 13.77 -15.91 31.14
N GLN A 628 13.24 -15.92 32.36
CA GLN A 628 13.90 -15.25 33.50
C GLN A 628 15.31 -15.80 33.75
N ASN A 629 15.48 -17.12 33.73
CA ASN A 629 16.78 -17.75 33.93
C ASN A 629 17.79 -17.24 32.91
N CYS A 630 17.41 -17.14 31.63
CA CYS A 630 18.26 -16.52 30.62
C CYS A 630 18.60 -15.06 30.92
N MET A 631 17.64 -14.27 31.43
CA MET A 631 17.89 -12.86 31.78
C MET A 631 18.87 -12.70 32.92
N ALA A 632 18.80 -13.60 33.92
CA ALA A 632 19.65 -13.57 35.11
C ALA A 632 21.06 -14.06 34.83
N VAL A 633 21.23 -15.20 34.16
CA VAL A 633 22.58 -15.82 33.98
C VAL A 633 23.48 -15.06 33.01
N THR A 634 22.89 -14.20 32.17
CA THR A 634 23.61 -13.47 31.12
C THR A 634 23.86 -12.01 31.49
N SER A 635 23.27 -11.50 32.57
CA SER A 635 23.31 -10.08 32.91
C SER A 635 24.71 -9.57 33.24
N SER A 636 25.59 -10.46 33.71
CA SER A 636 26.96 -10.16 34.13
C SER A 636 28.01 -10.47 33.06
N LEU A 637 27.61 -10.92 31.86
CA LEU A 637 28.54 -11.29 30.80
C LEU A 637 28.96 -10.04 30.00
N SER A 638 30.23 -9.99 29.58
CA SER A 638 30.74 -8.89 28.75
C SER A 638 30.03 -8.78 27.39
N ASP A 639 29.42 -9.87 26.92
CA ASP A 639 28.64 -9.96 25.68
C ASP A 639 27.15 -10.28 25.95
N ALA A 640 26.61 -9.78 27.07
CA ALA A 640 25.28 -10.10 27.60
C ALA A 640 24.14 -10.15 26.56
N ALA A 641 24.13 -9.28 25.56
CA ALA A 641 23.10 -9.27 24.52
C ALA A 641 23.15 -10.53 23.63
N ALA A 642 24.34 -10.93 23.18
CA ALA A 642 24.54 -12.13 22.36
C ALA A 642 24.31 -13.40 23.18
N ALA A 643 24.76 -13.41 24.43
CA ALA A 643 24.50 -14.50 25.37
C ALA A 643 23.01 -14.70 25.63
N ARG A 644 22.26 -13.61 25.87
CA ARG A 644 20.80 -13.65 26.01
C ARG A 644 20.12 -14.20 24.77
N ALA A 645 20.46 -13.67 23.60
CA ALA A 645 19.86 -14.13 22.35
C ALA A 645 20.09 -15.63 22.12
N SER A 646 21.30 -16.13 22.39
CA SER A 646 21.63 -17.55 22.32
C SER A 646 20.83 -18.40 23.33
N CYS A 647 20.68 -17.91 24.56
CA CYS A 647 19.91 -18.58 25.60
C CYS A 647 18.41 -18.66 25.25
N MET A 648 17.81 -17.53 24.88
CA MET A 648 16.39 -17.45 24.53
C MET A 648 16.08 -18.26 23.27
N SER A 649 16.97 -18.27 22.29
CA SER A 649 16.86 -19.13 21.09
C SER A 649 16.91 -20.61 21.47
N CYS A 650 17.83 -21.02 22.34
CA CYS A 650 17.92 -22.39 22.82
C CYS A 650 16.61 -22.85 23.46
N ILE A 651 16.05 -22.06 24.39
CA ILE A 651 14.82 -22.41 25.09
C ILE A 651 13.60 -22.46 24.15
N THR A 652 13.59 -21.64 23.11
CA THR A 652 12.43 -21.55 22.18
C THR A 652 12.50 -22.53 21.00
N THR A 653 13.69 -23.01 20.64
CA THR A 653 13.91 -23.83 19.43
C THR A 653 14.38 -25.25 19.72
N THR A 654 14.87 -25.54 20.92
CA THR A 654 15.37 -26.85 21.30
C THR A 654 14.49 -27.47 22.38
N ALA A 655 14.39 -28.81 22.42
CA ALA A 655 13.77 -29.52 23.54
C ALA A 655 14.67 -29.56 24.80
N LEU A 656 15.72 -28.75 24.85
CA LEU A 656 16.62 -28.68 25.99
C LEU A 656 15.93 -27.94 27.14
N GLY A 657 16.09 -28.46 28.36
CA GLY A 657 15.59 -27.79 29.56
C GLY A 657 16.29 -26.44 29.79
N ALA A 658 15.58 -25.49 30.40
CA ALA A 658 16.09 -24.13 30.63
C ALA A 658 17.41 -24.07 31.41
N SER A 659 17.63 -25.01 32.33
CA SER A 659 18.89 -25.13 33.07
C SER A 659 20.08 -25.42 32.13
N ALA A 660 19.89 -26.27 31.12
CA ALA A 660 20.93 -26.59 30.15
C ALA A 660 21.23 -25.41 29.22
N CYS A 661 20.18 -24.75 28.71
CA CYS A 661 20.34 -23.55 27.90
C CYS A 661 21.04 -22.42 28.67
N ALA A 662 20.65 -22.21 29.93
CA ALA A 662 21.27 -21.22 30.81
C ALA A 662 22.74 -21.54 31.07
N GLU A 663 23.09 -22.80 31.32
CA GLU A 663 24.47 -23.22 31.58
C GLU A 663 25.36 -23.04 30.34
N CYS A 664 24.90 -23.49 29.17
CA CYS A 664 25.65 -23.30 27.93
C CYS A 664 25.84 -21.82 27.60
N SER A 665 24.88 -20.95 27.93
CA SER A 665 24.92 -19.52 27.60
C SER A 665 25.96 -18.72 28.38
N LYS A 666 26.52 -19.28 29.47
CA LYS A 666 27.62 -18.68 30.24
C LYS A 666 28.96 -18.73 29.51
N LEU A 667 29.07 -19.48 28.41
CA LEU A 667 30.30 -19.60 27.64
C LEU A 667 30.62 -18.31 26.88
N ALA A 668 31.90 -17.96 26.85
CA ALA A 668 32.39 -16.65 26.42
C ALA A 668 32.28 -16.39 24.90
N THR A 669 32.05 -17.41 24.08
CA THR A 669 31.95 -17.26 22.62
C THR A 669 30.70 -17.93 22.08
N ALA A 670 30.14 -17.36 21.01
CA ALA A 670 28.97 -17.95 20.34
C ALA A 670 29.22 -19.39 19.85
N ALA A 671 30.44 -19.68 19.36
CA ALA A 671 30.82 -21.02 18.94
C ALA A 671 30.81 -22.02 20.10
N ALA A 672 31.34 -21.64 21.28
CA ALA A 672 31.33 -22.49 22.46
C ALA A 672 29.90 -22.71 22.98
N ARG A 673 29.04 -21.68 22.96
CA ARG A 673 27.61 -21.79 23.30
C ARG A 673 26.90 -22.81 22.41
N GLY A 674 27.09 -22.72 21.09
CA GLY A 674 26.51 -23.67 20.12
C GLY A 674 27.04 -25.10 20.28
N ALA A 675 28.34 -25.26 20.51
CA ALA A 675 28.95 -26.57 20.77
C ALA A 675 28.42 -27.23 22.04
N CYS A 676 28.23 -26.46 23.11
CA CYS A 676 27.63 -26.95 24.34
C CYS A 676 26.18 -27.40 24.12
N GLN A 677 25.37 -26.60 23.43
CA GLN A 677 23.98 -26.94 23.13
C GLN A 677 23.87 -28.23 22.30
N ALA A 678 24.72 -28.39 21.29
CA ALA A 678 24.79 -29.61 20.48
C ALA A 678 25.22 -30.83 21.31
N CYS A 679 26.18 -30.67 22.23
CA CYS A 679 26.62 -31.71 23.15
C CYS A 679 25.49 -32.19 24.07
N VAL A 680 24.72 -31.27 24.65
CA VAL A 680 23.59 -31.62 25.53
C VAL A 680 22.48 -32.31 24.74
N ALA A 681 22.18 -31.83 23.53
CA ALA A 681 21.18 -32.44 22.66
C ALA A 681 21.53 -33.88 22.24
N GLY A 682 22.83 -34.21 22.19
CA GLY A 682 23.32 -35.55 21.89
C GLY A 682 23.16 -36.58 23.02
N GLY A 683 22.62 -36.21 24.19
CA GLY A 683 22.21 -37.12 25.26
C GLY A 683 23.32 -37.82 26.05
N ASN A 684 24.59 -37.58 25.73
CA ASN A 684 25.72 -38.34 26.29
C ASN A 684 26.31 -37.77 27.59
N LYS A 685 26.01 -36.53 27.96
CA LYS A 685 26.60 -35.81 29.11
C LYS A 685 25.65 -34.76 29.70
N GLY A 686 25.84 -34.40 30.97
CA GLY A 686 25.10 -33.33 31.63
C GLY A 686 25.50 -31.94 31.10
N ALA A 687 24.61 -30.94 31.25
CA ALA A 687 24.85 -29.58 30.75
C ALA A 687 26.14 -28.94 31.25
N TRP A 688 26.48 -29.17 32.53
CA TRP A 688 27.74 -28.70 33.10
C TRP A 688 28.96 -29.36 32.45
N GLU A 689 28.92 -30.67 32.21
CA GLU A 689 30.03 -31.41 31.59
C GLU A 689 30.25 -30.98 30.13
N CYS A 690 29.16 -30.76 29.40
CA CYS A 690 29.21 -30.20 28.04
C CYS A 690 29.76 -28.77 28.02
N ALA A 691 29.40 -27.95 29.02
CA ALA A 691 29.95 -26.60 29.16
C ALA A 691 31.45 -26.63 29.48
N GLN A 692 31.91 -27.51 30.39
CA GLN A 692 33.34 -27.66 30.69
C GLN A 692 34.15 -28.10 29.46
N ALA A 693 33.64 -29.09 28.71
CA ALA A 693 34.27 -29.56 27.49
C ALA A 693 34.34 -28.47 26.42
N SER A 694 33.27 -27.70 26.25
CA SER A 694 33.18 -26.60 25.28
C SER A 694 33.99 -25.36 25.69
N ALA A 695 34.29 -25.20 26.98
CA ALA A 695 35.21 -24.21 27.52
C ALA A 695 36.69 -24.63 27.41
N GLY A 696 36.99 -25.82 26.87
CA GLY A 696 38.37 -26.32 26.72
C GLY A 696 39.02 -26.80 28.02
N ARG A 697 38.25 -27.05 29.09
CA ARG A 697 38.78 -27.58 30.35
C ARG A 697 38.79 -29.11 30.30
N ARG A 698 39.94 -29.75 30.57
CA ARG A 698 40.03 -31.22 30.69
C ARG A 698 39.24 -31.68 31.91
N LEU A 699 38.22 -32.51 31.70
CA LEU A 699 37.57 -33.27 32.77
C LEU A 699 38.51 -34.43 33.12
N LEU A 700 39.14 -34.38 34.31
CA LEU A 700 39.83 -35.54 34.86
C LEU A 700 38.77 -36.57 35.22
N SER A 701 38.84 -37.75 34.60
CA SER A 701 38.02 -38.92 34.89
C SER A 701 38.33 -39.50 36.26
#